data_AF-A0A7C6U7N5-F1
#
_entry.id   AF-A0A7C6U7N5-F1
#
_cell.length_a   1.000
_cell.length_b   1.000
_cell.length_c   1.000
_cell.angle_alpha   90.00
_cell.angle_beta   90.00
_cell.angle_gamma   90.00
#
_symmetry.space_group_name_H-M   'P 1'
#
loop_
_entity.id
_entity.type
_entity.pdbx_description
1 polymer ?
#
loop_
_entity_poly.entity_id
_entity_poly.type
_entity_poly.pdbx_seq_one_letter_code
_entity_poly.pdbx_strand_id
1 'polypeptide(L)'
;RGVTPPEGAGAEHLAPAAEPDAEGAVTGTHVLHASDADDEVRALVRFVRSRLAEGVPGHRIGVYYPSPDPYLRLLHRAFAEAGIAVHGPGTSGLGHTAAGRSLVRLLRLDAEAMPRGDLLSIVAEGALVVDDGEGRPVSSRRLELLTRTRVPVIGGADWDHLAAVAERPAGEGAPGDGELSAAERPAAVALLGLVSRVRAALAGVDGAPSWSALADAVDHLLTSLFRAGPDVAALRAVVSSLAELDVVAPALTRERVVGAVVSRLDALTDRIGEEGVGVALGPIDDAVGRDLDTVCVVGMAEGLLPVLHRPDPLLPEGAVDPTPAELLDERYRVLQSALAAGNRHRLCSFPRGSLRGGGDRIPSRWLLPTLSRLAGRPVHATKWEESVDGCADVTAVDSFVEGVLAPPAVLGGDPATRTELTLRALAAHGWRPGPGDPALLDRAHEMRRDRRTGAFTRFTGNVESVRDLVTVLDGPVSPTRLEDWAQSPYLFFLATVLRVRTLDEPAATIEMDLLDYGTLVHAILEVYVDERVREGHAPSRERLEEILREQCAAAVAAAPGLVESLWRRREELLRAELDRWYADDLADLDAGWTPAVTEAMFGRADADGVTVEVPYPVHTATGERSLLLSGSIDRIDTRTGAQRVTDYKTGGAPGKNERPHADDPTLAGTRFQLPLYAAAAEAIAAARGEDVRPVAEVRYWYCTEKGGFESIALAVTEELLEKVRADVGHLVDAIDRGWFPLKGGRGSARDLADLLGGADLDRAWERLSRHEPVNSHPAFAGIVVPDPDVTRSEESA
;
A
#
# COMPACT_ATOMS: atom_id res chain seq x y z
N ARG A 1 47.44 2.29 -28.91
CA ARG A 1 46.81 2.05 -30.23
C ARG A 1 46.15 3.36 -30.62
N GLY A 2 46.79 4.12 -31.51
CA GLY A 2 46.27 5.38 -32.00
C GLY A 2 44.98 5.14 -32.78
N VAL A 3 43.87 5.61 -32.22
CA VAL A 3 42.61 5.72 -32.93
C VAL A 3 42.38 7.21 -33.09
N THR A 4 42.66 7.71 -34.28
CA THR A 4 42.14 9.00 -34.73
C THR A 4 40.62 8.85 -34.79
N PRO A 5 39.83 9.73 -34.15
CA PRO A 5 38.38 9.71 -34.33
C PRO A 5 38.08 9.90 -35.82
N PRO A 6 37.05 9.24 -36.37
CA PRO A 6 36.66 9.45 -37.75
C PRO A 6 36.37 10.94 -37.98
N GLU A 7 36.84 11.48 -39.11
CA GLU A 7 36.43 12.80 -39.57
C GLU A 7 34.89 12.82 -39.68
N GLY A 8 34.25 13.68 -38.89
CA GLY A 8 32.80 13.78 -38.78
C GLY A 8 32.18 13.48 -37.41
N ALA A 9 32.97 13.15 -36.37
CA ALA A 9 32.46 12.95 -35.00
C ALA A 9 32.82 14.10 -34.03
N GLY A 10 33.27 15.25 -34.55
CA GLY A 10 33.48 16.48 -33.80
C GLY A 10 32.21 17.31 -33.71
N ALA A 11 32.12 18.20 -32.74
CA ALA A 11 31.05 19.19 -32.52
C ALA A 11 30.81 20.17 -33.71
N GLU A 12 31.36 19.86 -34.88
CA GLU A 12 31.40 20.66 -36.11
C GLU A 12 30.21 20.36 -37.05
N HIS A 13 29.36 19.40 -36.70
CA HIS A 13 28.11 19.07 -37.43
C HIS A 13 26.82 19.39 -36.66
N LEU A 14 26.89 20.13 -35.55
CA LEU A 14 25.72 20.85 -35.06
C LEU A 14 25.45 21.97 -36.06
N ALA A 15 24.41 21.79 -36.88
CA ALA A 15 23.99 22.79 -37.85
C ALA A 15 23.81 24.15 -37.16
N PRO A 16 24.08 25.27 -37.86
CA PRO A 16 23.84 26.60 -37.34
C PRO A 16 22.32 26.79 -37.22
N ALA A 17 21.74 26.40 -36.08
CA ALA A 17 20.39 26.78 -35.71
C ALA A 17 20.33 28.32 -35.76
N ALA A 18 19.25 28.87 -36.33
CA ALA A 18 18.96 30.30 -36.44
C ALA A 18 19.57 31.04 -35.25
N GLU A 19 20.62 31.84 -35.51
CA GLU A 19 21.41 32.47 -34.45
C GLU A 19 20.45 33.23 -33.53
N PRO A 20 20.28 32.79 -32.28
CA PRO A 20 19.24 33.33 -31.43
C PRO A 20 19.59 34.78 -31.01
N ASP A 21 20.81 35.23 -31.31
CA ASP A 21 21.35 36.57 -31.08
C ASP A 21 21.17 37.57 -32.24
N ALA A 22 20.36 37.26 -33.27
CA ALA A 22 20.07 38.22 -34.35
C ALA A 22 19.41 39.53 -33.82
N GLU A 23 19.82 40.69 -34.34
CA GLU A 23 19.31 42.02 -33.91
C GLU A 23 17.77 42.15 -33.95
N GLY A 24 17.10 41.38 -34.81
CA GLY A 24 15.64 41.35 -34.96
C GLY A 24 14.88 40.36 -34.06
N ALA A 25 15.55 39.61 -33.17
CA ALA A 25 14.90 38.60 -32.34
C ALA A 25 13.96 39.23 -31.29
N VAL A 26 12.71 38.76 -31.28
CA VAL A 26 11.71 39.05 -30.25
C VAL A 26 12.11 38.32 -28.97
N THR A 27 12.11 39.06 -27.86
CA THR A 27 12.55 38.55 -26.56
C THR A 27 11.55 38.83 -25.47
N GLY A 28 11.64 38.03 -24.39
CA GLY A 28 10.88 38.26 -23.18
C GLY A 28 11.16 39.65 -22.61
N THR A 29 10.15 40.24 -21.96
CA THR A 29 10.33 41.46 -21.20
C THR A 29 10.82 41.17 -19.80
N HIS A 30 10.54 39.97 -19.26
CA HIS A 30 10.95 39.52 -17.93
C HIS A 30 11.24 38.02 -17.97
N VAL A 31 12.18 37.55 -17.14
CA VAL A 31 12.46 36.12 -16.93
C VAL A 31 12.23 35.74 -15.48
N LEU A 32 11.58 34.60 -15.25
CA LEU A 32 11.43 34.00 -13.94
C LEU A 32 12.05 32.60 -13.89
N HIS A 33 12.74 32.26 -12.82
CA HIS A 33 13.18 30.89 -12.58
C HIS A 33 12.79 30.39 -11.19
N ALA A 34 12.40 29.13 -11.11
CA ALA A 34 11.95 28.48 -9.86
C ALA A 34 12.73 27.19 -9.58
N SER A 35 12.59 26.60 -8.39
CA SER A 35 13.25 25.34 -8.04
C SER A 35 12.85 24.19 -8.97
N ASP A 36 11.58 24.10 -9.31
CA ASP A 36 10.99 23.03 -10.12
C ASP A 36 9.74 23.53 -10.87
N ALA A 37 9.15 22.66 -11.70
CA ALA A 37 7.98 23.01 -12.50
C ALA A 37 6.72 23.28 -11.65
N ASP A 38 6.59 22.70 -10.46
CA ASP A 38 5.46 22.96 -9.57
C ASP A 38 5.55 24.39 -9.00
N ASP A 39 6.74 24.81 -8.55
CA ASP A 39 6.98 26.19 -8.07
C ASP A 39 6.97 27.24 -9.18
N GLU A 40 7.44 26.88 -10.38
CA GLU A 40 7.34 27.73 -11.58
C GLU A 40 5.87 28.03 -11.91
N VAL A 41 5.01 27.00 -11.93
CA VAL A 41 3.58 27.15 -12.19
C VAL A 41 2.89 27.97 -11.10
N ARG A 42 3.25 27.78 -9.82
CA ARG A 42 2.70 28.62 -8.73
C ARG A 42 3.07 30.09 -8.90
N ALA A 43 4.32 30.37 -9.25
CA ALA A 43 4.78 31.73 -9.52
C ALA A 43 4.04 32.35 -10.71
N LEU A 44 3.89 31.60 -11.80
CA LEU A 44 3.10 32.00 -12.96
C LEU A 44 1.65 32.34 -12.58
N VAL A 45 0.98 31.50 -11.77
CA VAL A 45 -0.41 31.76 -11.37
C VAL A 45 -0.53 33.06 -10.57
N ARG A 46 0.44 33.38 -9.70
CA ARG A 46 0.50 34.69 -9.03
C ARG A 46 0.65 35.83 -10.04
N PHE A 47 1.57 35.69 -10.98
CA PHE A 47 1.76 36.66 -12.06
C PHE A 47 0.46 36.90 -12.84
N VAL A 48 -0.20 35.84 -13.31
CA VAL A 48 -1.47 35.94 -14.05
C VAL A 48 -2.55 36.60 -13.19
N ARG A 49 -2.67 36.21 -11.92
CA ARG A 49 -3.63 36.82 -11.00
C ARG A 49 -3.36 38.32 -10.82
N SER A 50 -2.09 38.75 -10.75
CA SER A 50 -1.76 40.18 -10.68
C SER A 50 -2.25 40.94 -11.91
N ARG A 51 -2.11 40.38 -13.12
CA ARG A 51 -2.62 41.00 -14.36
C ARG A 51 -4.14 41.07 -14.38
N LEU A 52 -4.82 40.02 -13.92
CA LEU A 52 -6.29 40.02 -13.77
C LEU A 52 -6.75 41.09 -12.77
N ALA A 53 -6.04 41.26 -11.64
CA ALA A 53 -6.33 42.29 -10.64
C ALA A 53 -6.12 43.71 -11.17
N GLU A 54 -5.17 43.91 -12.09
CA GLU A 54 -4.96 45.17 -12.81
C GLU A 54 -5.99 45.43 -13.93
N GLY A 55 -6.93 44.50 -14.16
CA GLY A 55 -8.04 44.65 -15.09
C GLY A 55 -7.79 44.09 -16.50
N VAL A 56 -6.71 43.32 -16.71
CA VAL A 56 -6.50 42.61 -17.98
C VAL A 56 -7.52 41.46 -18.09
N PRO A 57 -8.36 41.39 -19.12
CA PRO A 57 -9.30 40.27 -19.29
C PRO A 57 -8.57 38.94 -19.49
N GLY A 58 -9.16 37.84 -19.00
CA GLY A 58 -8.57 36.49 -19.09
C GLY A 58 -8.17 36.09 -20.51
N HIS A 59 -9.05 36.31 -21.49
CA HIS A 59 -8.78 36.00 -22.91
C HIS A 59 -7.64 36.83 -23.54
N ARG A 60 -7.15 37.89 -22.87
CA ARG A 60 -5.97 38.68 -23.28
C ARG A 60 -4.67 38.17 -22.66
N ILE A 61 -4.73 37.09 -21.88
CA ILE A 61 -3.58 36.44 -21.24
C ILE A 61 -3.44 35.03 -21.83
N GLY A 62 -2.25 34.71 -22.34
CA GLY A 62 -1.90 33.37 -22.82
C GLY A 62 -0.74 32.76 -22.05
N VAL A 63 -0.85 31.46 -21.75
CA VAL A 63 0.16 30.65 -21.08
C VAL A 63 0.49 29.45 -21.97
N TYR A 64 1.75 29.35 -22.35
CA TYR A 64 2.22 28.36 -23.32
C TYR A 64 3.39 27.53 -22.79
N TYR A 65 3.39 26.25 -23.11
CA TYR A 65 4.38 25.28 -22.64
C TYR A 65 4.98 24.49 -23.82
N PRO A 66 6.22 23.99 -23.70
CA PRO A 66 6.85 23.17 -24.75
C PRO A 66 6.20 21.78 -24.89
N SER A 67 5.87 21.14 -23.78
CA SER A 67 5.27 19.80 -23.74
C SER A 67 4.16 19.70 -22.69
N PRO A 68 3.10 18.90 -22.93
CA PRO A 68 2.02 18.71 -21.95
C PRO A 68 2.48 18.13 -20.61
N ASP A 69 3.49 17.25 -20.61
CA ASP A 69 4.13 16.76 -19.39
C ASP A 69 5.37 17.62 -19.07
N PRO A 70 5.51 18.19 -17.86
CA PRO A 70 4.58 18.15 -16.71
C PRO A 70 3.51 19.25 -16.68
N TYR A 71 3.57 20.24 -17.58
CA TYR A 71 2.89 21.52 -17.41
C TYR A 71 1.36 21.49 -17.49
N LEU A 72 0.78 20.74 -18.42
CA LEU A 72 -0.67 20.77 -18.66
C LEU A 72 -1.45 20.44 -17.37
N ARG A 73 -1.09 19.33 -16.71
CA ARG A 73 -1.71 18.92 -15.44
C ARG A 73 -1.44 19.90 -14.31
N LEU A 74 -0.20 20.41 -14.21
CA LEU A 74 0.16 21.36 -13.16
C LEU A 74 -0.61 22.69 -13.29
N LEU A 75 -0.70 23.22 -14.51
CA LEU A 75 -1.40 24.45 -14.80
C LEU A 75 -2.90 24.32 -14.52
N HIS A 76 -3.55 23.25 -15.00
CA HIS A 76 -4.98 23.02 -14.72
C HIS A 76 -5.26 22.95 -13.22
N ARG A 77 -4.45 22.20 -12.47
CA ARG A 77 -4.57 22.13 -11.02
C ARG A 77 -4.40 23.50 -10.36
N ALA A 78 -3.33 24.21 -10.69
CA ALA A 78 -2.99 25.47 -10.02
C ALA A 78 -3.97 26.60 -10.35
N PHE A 79 -4.44 26.71 -11.60
CA PHE A 79 -5.47 27.67 -11.98
C PHE A 79 -6.82 27.35 -11.34
N ALA A 80 -7.20 26.07 -11.26
CA ALA A 80 -8.41 25.65 -10.56
C ALA A 80 -8.36 25.97 -9.05
N GLU A 81 -7.22 25.69 -8.38
CA GLU A 81 -6.99 26.04 -6.97
C GLU A 81 -7.05 27.57 -6.74
N ALA A 82 -6.64 28.37 -7.72
CA ALA A 82 -6.74 29.83 -7.70
C ALA A 82 -8.12 30.38 -8.12
N GLY A 83 -9.03 29.53 -8.61
CA GLY A 83 -10.35 29.96 -9.11
C GLY A 83 -10.30 30.80 -10.38
N ILE A 84 -9.27 30.60 -11.22
CA ILE A 84 -9.09 31.33 -12.49
C ILE A 84 -9.59 30.46 -13.64
N ALA A 85 -10.51 30.98 -14.45
CA ALA A 85 -11.00 30.29 -15.64
C ALA A 85 -9.91 30.19 -16.72
N VAL A 86 -9.76 29.01 -17.32
CA VAL A 86 -8.81 28.72 -18.40
C VAL A 86 -9.54 28.16 -19.61
N HIS A 87 -8.98 28.37 -20.81
CA HIS A 87 -9.42 27.74 -22.05
C HIS A 87 -8.23 27.10 -22.76
N GLY A 88 -8.29 25.80 -23.05
CA GLY A 88 -7.16 25.06 -23.60
C GLY A 88 -7.41 23.56 -23.76
N PRO A 89 -6.39 22.77 -24.12
CA PRO A 89 -6.49 21.32 -24.14
C PRO A 89 -6.80 20.78 -22.73
N GLY A 90 -7.63 19.74 -22.65
CA GLY A 90 -7.95 19.02 -21.43
C GLY A 90 -6.85 18.05 -21.02
N THR A 91 -6.82 17.69 -19.73
CA THR A 91 -5.86 16.73 -19.16
C THR A 91 -6.28 15.27 -19.29
N SER A 92 -7.48 15.04 -19.82
CA SER A 92 -8.17 13.76 -19.82
C SER A 92 -8.87 13.58 -21.16
N GLY A 93 -8.24 12.84 -22.06
CA GLY A 93 -8.91 12.26 -23.23
C GLY A 93 -9.67 10.99 -22.85
N LEU A 94 -10.42 10.46 -23.81
CA LEU A 94 -11.27 9.29 -23.59
C LEU A 94 -10.49 8.07 -23.06
N GLY A 95 -9.24 7.89 -23.49
CA GLY A 95 -8.32 6.84 -22.99
C GLY A 95 -7.92 6.97 -21.51
N HIS A 96 -8.10 8.15 -20.91
CA HIS A 96 -7.85 8.43 -19.50
C HIS A 96 -9.12 8.43 -18.63
N THR A 97 -10.28 8.12 -19.20
CA THR A 97 -11.49 7.88 -18.42
C THR A 97 -11.41 6.50 -17.74
N ALA A 98 -12.21 6.26 -16.70
CA ALA A 98 -12.30 4.94 -16.08
C ALA A 98 -12.73 3.88 -17.12
N ALA A 99 -13.70 4.22 -17.98
CA ALA A 99 -14.17 3.32 -19.03
C ALA A 99 -13.08 3.04 -20.09
N GLY A 100 -12.36 4.05 -20.56
CA GLY A 100 -11.29 3.88 -21.54
C GLY A 100 -10.14 3.03 -21.01
N ARG A 101 -9.67 3.30 -19.78
CA ARG A 101 -8.63 2.49 -19.13
C ARG A 101 -9.09 1.05 -18.95
N SER A 102 -10.30 0.82 -18.43
CA SER A 102 -10.85 -0.52 -18.24
C SER A 102 -10.97 -1.29 -19.55
N LEU A 103 -11.42 -0.65 -20.64
CA LEU A 103 -11.51 -1.29 -21.95
C LEU A 103 -10.14 -1.76 -22.44
N VAL A 104 -9.15 -0.87 -22.45
CA VAL A 104 -7.79 -1.19 -22.92
C VAL A 104 -7.18 -2.32 -22.07
N ARG A 105 -7.40 -2.30 -20.75
CA ARG A 105 -6.90 -3.34 -19.84
C ARG A 105 -7.61 -4.68 -20.05
N LEU A 106 -8.93 -4.69 -20.29
CA LEU A 106 -9.66 -5.92 -20.61
C LEU A 106 -9.17 -6.54 -21.92
N LEU A 107 -8.96 -5.74 -22.97
CA LEU A 107 -8.46 -6.25 -24.26
C LEU A 107 -7.04 -6.82 -24.19
N ARG A 108 -6.27 -6.49 -23.14
CA ARG A 108 -4.94 -7.06 -22.87
C ARG A 108 -5.00 -8.30 -21.98
N LEU A 109 -6.12 -8.55 -21.32
CA LEU A 109 -6.27 -9.64 -20.36
C LEU A 109 -6.28 -10.99 -21.09
N ASP A 110 -5.56 -11.96 -20.53
CA ASP A 110 -5.69 -13.36 -20.95
C ASP A 110 -6.96 -13.96 -20.33
N ALA A 111 -7.89 -14.44 -21.16
CA ALA A 111 -9.17 -14.98 -20.71
C ALA A 111 -9.03 -16.32 -19.97
N GLU A 112 -8.03 -17.13 -20.30
CA GLU A 112 -7.81 -18.43 -19.66
C GLU A 112 -7.12 -18.23 -18.30
N ALA A 113 -5.97 -17.55 -18.30
CA ALA A 113 -5.20 -17.29 -17.08
C ALA A 113 -5.93 -16.35 -16.12
N MET A 114 -6.63 -15.34 -16.65
CA MET A 114 -7.42 -14.33 -15.93
C MET A 114 -6.92 -14.03 -14.51
N PRO A 115 -5.75 -13.37 -14.37
CA PRO A 115 -5.18 -13.08 -13.07
C PRO A 115 -6.15 -12.26 -12.21
N ARG A 116 -6.38 -12.70 -10.98
CA ARG A 116 -7.34 -12.07 -10.06
C ARG A 116 -7.00 -10.61 -9.77
N GLY A 117 -5.72 -10.29 -9.58
CA GLY A 117 -5.26 -8.92 -9.36
C GLY A 117 -5.59 -7.98 -10.52
N ASP A 118 -5.38 -8.43 -11.76
CA ASP A 118 -5.67 -7.64 -12.96
C ASP A 118 -7.17 -7.39 -13.12
N LEU A 119 -8.00 -8.44 -12.97
CA LEU A 119 -9.45 -8.33 -13.08
C LEU A 119 -10.02 -7.40 -11.98
N LEU A 120 -9.66 -7.61 -10.71
CA LEU A 120 -10.20 -6.79 -9.62
C LEU A 120 -9.70 -5.35 -9.67
N SER A 121 -8.48 -5.12 -10.16
CA SER A 121 -7.98 -3.76 -10.42
C SER A 121 -8.75 -3.06 -11.56
N ILE A 122 -9.21 -3.80 -12.58
CA ILE A 122 -10.13 -3.27 -13.60
C ILE A 122 -11.50 -2.95 -13.00
N VAL A 123 -12.03 -3.80 -12.12
CA VAL A 123 -13.30 -3.56 -11.41
C VAL A 123 -13.21 -2.34 -10.49
N ALA A 124 -12.07 -2.13 -9.83
CA ALA A 124 -11.82 -0.99 -8.94
C ALA A 124 -11.87 0.37 -9.64
N GLU A 125 -11.68 0.43 -10.97
CA GLU A 125 -11.88 1.65 -11.77
C GLU A 125 -13.34 2.13 -11.75
N GLY A 126 -14.29 1.25 -11.42
CA GLY A 126 -15.71 1.58 -11.29
C GLY A 126 -16.46 1.74 -12.62
N ALA A 127 -15.87 1.34 -13.74
CA ALA A 127 -16.54 1.36 -15.05
C ALA A 127 -17.41 0.12 -15.30
N LEU A 128 -17.09 -1.02 -14.67
CA LEU A 128 -17.78 -2.30 -14.88
C LEU A 128 -19.03 -2.43 -14.00
N VAL A 129 -20.01 -3.19 -14.51
CA VAL A 129 -21.21 -3.63 -13.79
C VAL A 129 -20.91 -4.94 -13.08
N VAL A 130 -20.95 -4.90 -11.74
CA VAL A 130 -20.75 -6.06 -10.87
C VAL A 130 -21.89 -6.11 -9.88
N ASP A 131 -22.96 -6.78 -10.29
CA ASP A 131 -24.20 -6.89 -9.53
C ASP A 131 -24.42 -8.34 -9.09
N ASP A 132 -25.05 -8.51 -7.92
CA ASP A 132 -25.48 -9.81 -7.43
C ASP A 132 -26.72 -10.33 -8.17
N GLY A 133 -27.19 -11.54 -7.81
CA GLY A 133 -28.37 -12.15 -8.43
C GLY A 133 -29.69 -11.36 -8.26
N GLU A 134 -29.71 -10.35 -7.40
CA GLU A 134 -30.85 -9.43 -7.19
C GLU A 134 -30.64 -8.08 -7.91
N GLY A 135 -29.53 -7.91 -8.64
CA GLY A 135 -29.19 -6.66 -9.34
C GLY A 135 -28.60 -5.58 -8.41
N ARG A 136 -28.12 -5.93 -7.21
CA ARG A 136 -27.50 -4.97 -6.30
C ARG A 136 -25.99 -4.90 -6.55
N PRO A 137 -25.39 -3.69 -6.58
CA PRO A 137 -23.97 -3.54 -6.83
C PRO A 137 -23.13 -4.11 -5.68
N VAL A 138 -22.09 -4.87 -6.05
CA VAL A 138 -21.11 -5.43 -5.11
C VAL A 138 -19.85 -4.57 -5.12
N SER A 139 -19.46 -4.07 -3.95
CA SER A 139 -18.25 -3.25 -3.80
C SER A 139 -16.97 -4.07 -4.03
N SER A 140 -15.94 -3.47 -4.62
CA SER A 140 -14.62 -4.10 -4.79
C SER A 140 -14.05 -4.63 -3.47
N ARG A 141 -14.24 -3.95 -2.34
CA ARG A 141 -13.82 -4.43 -1.01
C ARG A 141 -14.37 -5.82 -0.67
N ARG A 142 -15.64 -6.10 -1.00
CA ARG A 142 -16.27 -7.40 -0.73
C ARG A 142 -15.67 -8.50 -1.61
N LEU A 143 -15.37 -8.17 -2.87
CA LEU A 143 -14.72 -9.09 -3.81
C LEU A 143 -13.28 -9.40 -3.36
N GLU A 144 -12.55 -8.37 -2.95
CA GLU A 144 -11.18 -8.49 -2.44
C GLU A 144 -11.11 -9.36 -1.19
N LEU A 145 -11.99 -9.12 -0.21
CA LEU A 145 -12.07 -9.94 1.01
C LEU A 145 -12.43 -11.38 0.68
N LEU A 146 -13.47 -11.61 -0.13
CA LEU A 146 -13.88 -12.95 -0.54
C LEU A 146 -12.70 -13.74 -1.12
N THR A 147 -12.00 -13.14 -2.08
CA THR A 147 -10.95 -13.84 -2.84
C THR A 147 -9.58 -13.84 -2.17
N ARG A 148 -9.32 -13.06 -1.12
CA ARG A 148 -8.09 -13.15 -0.30
C ARG A 148 -8.25 -14.04 0.91
N THR A 149 -9.39 -13.95 1.60
CA THR A 149 -9.51 -14.52 2.96
C THR A 149 -10.46 -15.70 3.05
N ARG A 150 -11.41 -15.86 2.13
CA ARG A 150 -12.43 -16.92 2.22
C ARG A 150 -12.18 -18.03 1.22
N VAL A 151 -12.01 -17.65 -0.04
CA VAL A 151 -11.65 -18.55 -1.12
C VAL A 151 -10.48 -17.91 -1.84
N PRO A 152 -9.24 -18.19 -1.42
CA PRO A 152 -8.04 -17.67 -2.09
C PRO A 152 -8.09 -17.94 -3.59
N VAL A 153 -7.91 -16.90 -4.41
CA VAL A 153 -7.87 -17.01 -5.89
C VAL A 153 -6.65 -16.24 -6.40
N ILE A 154 -5.83 -16.88 -7.23
CA ILE A 154 -4.76 -16.23 -8.00
C ILE A 154 -5.14 -16.08 -9.48
N GLY A 155 -5.86 -17.05 -10.05
CA GLY A 155 -6.36 -17.01 -11.43
C GLY A 155 -6.74 -18.40 -11.96
N GLY A 156 -6.99 -18.50 -13.27
CA GLY A 156 -7.13 -19.78 -13.97
C GLY A 156 -8.21 -20.71 -13.40
N ALA A 157 -7.77 -21.87 -12.91
CA ALA A 157 -8.63 -22.92 -12.35
C ALA A 157 -9.17 -22.58 -10.94
N ASP A 158 -8.59 -21.62 -10.23
CA ASP A 158 -9.08 -21.21 -8.90
C ASP A 158 -10.49 -20.60 -8.99
N TRP A 159 -10.82 -20.00 -10.13
CA TRP A 159 -12.17 -19.52 -10.41
C TRP A 159 -13.20 -20.66 -10.40
N ASP A 160 -12.79 -21.86 -10.82
CA ASP A 160 -13.65 -23.04 -10.81
C ASP A 160 -13.81 -23.58 -9.38
N HIS A 161 -12.78 -23.46 -8.53
CA HIS A 161 -12.89 -23.75 -7.10
C HIS A 161 -13.90 -22.81 -6.42
N LEU A 162 -13.83 -21.50 -6.71
CA LEU A 162 -14.84 -20.55 -6.22
C LEU A 162 -16.24 -20.91 -6.70
N ALA A 163 -16.40 -21.38 -7.94
CA ALA A 163 -17.69 -21.86 -8.46
C ALA A 163 -18.20 -23.07 -7.66
N ALA A 164 -17.35 -24.07 -7.44
CA ALA A 164 -17.70 -25.26 -6.67
C ALA A 164 -18.14 -24.91 -5.24
N VAL A 165 -17.45 -23.97 -4.58
CA VAL A 165 -17.83 -23.50 -3.24
C VAL A 165 -19.14 -22.70 -3.27
N ALA A 166 -19.35 -21.86 -4.28
CA ALA A 166 -20.56 -21.04 -4.41
C ALA A 166 -21.83 -21.86 -4.71
N GLU A 167 -21.71 -23.07 -5.27
CA GLU A 167 -22.82 -23.97 -5.57
C GLU A 167 -23.25 -24.84 -4.39
N ARG A 168 -22.40 -25.04 -3.37
CA ARG A 168 -22.72 -25.85 -2.18
C ARG A 168 -23.91 -25.24 -1.40
N PRO A 169 -24.92 -26.03 -0.97
CA PRO A 169 -25.99 -25.54 -0.10
C PRO A 169 -25.46 -24.98 1.23
N ALA A 170 -26.14 -23.99 1.80
CA ALA A 170 -25.79 -23.49 3.13
C ALA A 170 -26.10 -24.57 4.19
N GLY A 171 -25.13 -24.91 5.04
CA GLY A 171 -25.23 -25.92 6.09
C GLY A 171 -24.76 -27.33 5.72
N GLU A 172 -24.21 -27.54 4.50
CA GLU A 172 -23.58 -28.80 4.09
C GLU A 172 -22.06 -28.62 3.96
N GLY A 173 -21.32 -28.88 5.04
CA GLY A 173 -19.86 -28.84 5.11
C GLY A 173 -19.35 -29.02 6.55
N ALA A 174 -18.12 -29.51 6.73
CA ALA A 174 -17.50 -29.47 8.05
C ALA A 174 -17.13 -28.01 8.40
N PRO A 175 -17.18 -27.58 9.68
CA PRO A 175 -16.72 -26.25 10.08
C PRO A 175 -15.28 -26.02 9.60
N GLY A 176 -15.06 -25.04 8.72
CA GLY A 176 -13.73 -24.72 8.17
C GLY A 176 -13.54 -24.98 6.67
N ASP A 177 -14.46 -25.69 6.00
CA ASP A 177 -14.37 -26.07 4.56
C ASP A 177 -14.65 -24.93 3.56
N GLY A 178 -14.24 -23.69 3.87
CA GLY A 178 -14.47 -22.54 2.99
C GLY A 178 -15.95 -22.23 2.76
N GLU A 179 -16.84 -22.63 3.69
CA GLU A 179 -18.28 -22.41 3.57
C GLU A 179 -18.58 -20.91 3.50
N LEU A 180 -19.27 -20.49 2.43
CA LEU A 180 -19.66 -19.10 2.25
C LEU A 180 -20.90 -18.80 3.07
N SER A 181 -20.80 -17.79 3.93
CA SER A 181 -21.97 -17.28 4.64
C SER A 181 -23.02 -16.75 3.66
N ALA A 182 -24.27 -16.64 4.13
CA ALA A 182 -25.36 -16.02 3.36
C ALA A 182 -25.03 -14.60 2.88
N ALA A 183 -24.14 -13.88 3.59
CA ALA A 183 -23.70 -12.54 3.21
C ALA A 183 -22.58 -12.53 2.15
N GLU A 184 -21.80 -13.62 2.02
CA GLU A 184 -20.68 -13.73 1.08
C GLU A 184 -21.13 -14.30 -0.27
N ARG A 185 -22.11 -15.21 -0.27
CA ARG A 185 -22.61 -15.87 -1.49
C ARG A 185 -23.04 -14.91 -2.60
N PRO A 186 -23.76 -13.79 -2.35
CA PRO A 186 -24.11 -12.84 -3.40
C PRO A 186 -22.89 -12.23 -4.10
N ALA A 187 -21.79 -12.01 -3.36
CA ALA A 187 -20.54 -11.50 -3.92
C ALA A 187 -19.82 -12.54 -4.78
N ALA A 188 -19.83 -13.81 -4.34
CA ALA A 188 -19.27 -14.92 -5.13
C ALA A 188 -20.03 -15.09 -6.46
N VAL A 189 -21.36 -15.10 -6.42
CA VAL A 189 -22.22 -15.19 -7.62
C VAL A 189 -21.98 -14.00 -8.57
N ALA A 190 -21.91 -12.78 -8.04
CA ALA A 190 -21.62 -11.59 -8.84
C ALA A 190 -20.26 -11.69 -9.55
N LEU A 191 -19.24 -12.15 -8.83
CA LEU A 191 -17.87 -12.28 -9.35
C LEU A 191 -17.76 -13.38 -10.41
N LEU A 192 -18.32 -14.56 -10.15
CA LEU A 192 -18.35 -15.66 -11.12
C LEU A 192 -19.13 -15.26 -12.38
N GLY A 193 -20.27 -14.60 -12.22
CA GLY A 193 -21.04 -14.05 -13.33
C GLY A 193 -20.24 -13.05 -14.16
N LEU A 194 -19.44 -12.19 -13.50
CA LEU A 194 -18.53 -11.27 -14.19
C LEU A 194 -17.44 -12.03 -14.95
N VAL A 195 -16.76 -12.98 -14.31
CA VAL A 195 -15.70 -13.82 -14.91
C VAL A 195 -16.23 -14.51 -16.17
N SER A 196 -17.40 -15.14 -16.10
CA SER A 196 -18.04 -15.78 -17.26
C SER A 196 -18.33 -14.79 -18.39
N ARG A 197 -18.88 -13.60 -18.08
CA ARG A 197 -19.15 -12.58 -19.10
C ARG A 197 -17.87 -12.03 -19.74
N VAL A 198 -16.81 -11.80 -18.94
CA VAL A 198 -15.51 -11.34 -19.44
C VAL A 198 -14.87 -12.41 -20.34
N ARG A 199 -14.84 -13.68 -19.90
CA ARG A 199 -14.32 -14.80 -20.72
C ARG A 199 -15.07 -14.91 -22.06
N ALA A 200 -16.40 -14.83 -22.03
CA ALA A 200 -17.22 -14.89 -23.25
C ALA A 200 -16.99 -13.70 -24.18
N ALA A 201 -16.90 -12.48 -23.63
CA ALA A 201 -16.66 -11.27 -24.42
C ALA A 201 -15.28 -11.29 -25.07
N LEU A 202 -14.23 -11.69 -24.35
CA LEU A 202 -12.87 -11.80 -24.88
C LEU A 202 -12.75 -12.91 -25.93
N ALA A 203 -13.41 -14.06 -25.74
CA ALA A 203 -13.47 -15.10 -26.77
C ALA A 203 -14.12 -14.60 -28.07
N GLY A 204 -15.15 -13.75 -27.98
CA GLY A 204 -15.77 -13.10 -29.13
C GLY A 204 -14.81 -12.13 -29.85
N VAL A 205 -14.00 -11.39 -29.09
CA VAL A 205 -12.96 -10.49 -29.62
C VAL A 205 -11.84 -11.28 -30.30
N ASP A 206 -11.33 -12.34 -29.68
CA ASP A 206 -10.25 -13.17 -30.23
C ASP A 206 -10.70 -13.96 -31.47
N GLY A 207 -11.98 -14.34 -31.53
CA GLY A 207 -12.59 -15.07 -32.65
C GLY A 207 -13.03 -14.19 -33.83
N ALA A 208 -12.87 -12.87 -33.76
CA ALA A 208 -13.31 -11.96 -34.80
C ALA A 208 -12.51 -12.16 -36.11
N PRO A 209 -13.15 -12.43 -37.26
CA PRO A 209 -12.44 -12.64 -38.53
C PRO A 209 -12.06 -11.34 -39.25
N SER A 210 -12.62 -10.20 -38.87
CA SER A 210 -12.40 -8.90 -39.50
C SER A 210 -12.52 -7.76 -38.48
N TRP A 211 -12.06 -6.55 -38.83
CA TRP A 211 -12.18 -5.35 -38.01
C TRP A 211 -13.63 -4.92 -37.80
N SER A 212 -14.52 -5.14 -38.77
CA SER A 212 -15.97 -4.93 -38.56
C SER A 212 -16.53 -5.88 -37.50
N ALA A 213 -16.22 -7.17 -37.61
CA ALA A 213 -16.66 -8.17 -36.63
C ALA A 213 -16.05 -7.92 -35.24
N LEU A 214 -14.81 -7.43 -35.19
CA LEU A 214 -14.14 -7.01 -33.97
C LEU A 214 -14.84 -5.80 -33.34
N ALA A 215 -15.20 -4.78 -34.13
CA ALA A 215 -15.91 -3.61 -33.65
C ALA A 215 -17.26 -4.01 -33.01
N ASP A 216 -18.00 -4.92 -33.64
CA ASP A 216 -19.24 -5.48 -33.09
C ASP A 216 -18.98 -6.26 -31.79
N ALA A 217 -17.93 -7.07 -31.74
CA ALA A 217 -17.56 -7.83 -30.54
C ALA A 217 -17.18 -6.92 -29.36
N VAL A 218 -16.43 -5.84 -29.63
CA VAL A 218 -16.06 -4.86 -28.60
C VAL A 218 -17.26 -4.00 -28.20
N ASP A 219 -18.18 -3.66 -29.11
CA ASP A 219 -19.44 -3.00 -28.77
C ASP A 219 -20.31 -3.87 -27.85
N HIS A 220 -20.37 -5.17 -28.12
CA HIS A 220 -21.03 -6.14 -27.25
C HIS A 220 -20.36 -6.24 -25.87
N LEU A 221 -19.03 -6.23 -25.82
CA LEU A 221 -18.26 -6.19 -24.58
C LEU A 221 -18.62 -4.93 -23.76
N LEU A 222 -18.64 -3.75 -24.39
CA LEU A 222 -18.99 -2.48 -23.74
C LEU A 222 -20.42 -2.50 -23.20
N THR A 223 -21.38 -2.95 -24.00
CA THR A 223 -22.80 -2.97 -23.60
C THR A 223 -23.12 -4.02 -22.54
N SER A 224 -22.38 -5.14 -22.49
CA SER A 224 -22.60 -6.21 -21.52
C SER A 224 -21.86 -6.03 -20.19
N LEU A 225 -20.71 -5.37 -20.20
CA LEU A 225 -19.84 -5.25 -19.02
C LEU A 225 -19.82 -3.86 -18.39
N PHE A 226 -20.05 -2.78 -19.14
CA PHE A 226 -19.84 -1.41 -18.66
C PHE A 226 -21.13 -0.73 -18.22
N ARG A 227 -21.01 0.18 -17.24
CA ARG A 227 -22.10 1.07 -16.84
C ARG A 227 -22.38 2.07 -17.96
N ALA A 228 -23.64 2.20 -18.38
CA ALA A 228 -24.03 3.17 -19.39
C ALA A 228 -23.71 4.61 -18.93
N GLY A 229 -23.14 5.41 -19.84
CA GLY A 229 -22.72 6.77 -19.58
C GLY A 229 -22.14 7.45 -20.82
N PRO A 230 -21.81 8.76 -20.74
CA PRO A 230 -21.27 9.51 -21.88
C PRO A 230 -19.94 8.93 -22.38
N ASP A 231 -19.05 8.54 -21.49
CA ASP A 231 -17.76 7.94 -21.84
C ASP A 231 -17.95 6.63 -22.62
N VAL A 232 -18.85 5.76 -22.19
CA VAL A 232 -19.13 4.50 -22.90
C VAL A 232 -19.77 4.77 -24.26
N ALA A 233 -20.67 5.76 -24.36
CA ALA A 233 -21.24 6.16 -25.65
C ALA A 233 -20.16 6.66 -26.63
N ALA A 234 -19.20 7.46 -26.13
CA ALA A 234 -18.05 7.92 -26.91
C ALA A 234 -17.12 6.75 -27.31
N LEU A 235 -16.85 5.81 -26.39
CA LEU A 235 -16.04 4.61 -26.68
C LEU A 235 -16.67 3.78 -27.79
N ARG A 236 -17.99 3.57 -27.75
CA ARG A 236 -18.72 2.85 -28.79
C ARG A 236 -18.58 3.52 -30.15
N ALA A 237 -18.74 4.85 -30.21
CA ALA A 237 -18.56 5.60 -31.45
C ALA A 237 -17.13 5.45 -32.02
N VAL A 238 -16.11 5.48 -31.15
CA VAL A 238 -14.72 5.25 -31.54
C VAL A 238 -14.50 3.84 -32.05
N VAL A 239 -15.00 2.83 -31.34
CA VAL A 239 -14.87 1.41 -31.70
C VAL A 239 -15.56 1.11 -33.03
N SER A 240 -16.74 1.67 -33.30
CA SER A 240 -17.43 1.50 -34.58
C SER A 240 -16.60 2.00 -35.77
N SER A 241 -15.77 3.03 -35.58
CA SER A 241 -14.88 3.52 -36.64
C SER A 241 -13.76 2.54 -37.03
N LEU A 242 -13.46 1.52 -36.20
CA LEU A 242 -12.46 0.50 -36.52
C LEU A 242 -12.86 -0.36 -37.71
N ALA A 243 -14.16 -0.46 -38.04
CA ALA A 243 -14.65 -1.18 -39.22
C ALA A 243 -14.02 -0.66 -40.54
N GLU A 244 -13.63 0.62 -40.59
CA GLU A 244 -12.94 1.22 -41.75
C GLU A 244 -11.59 0.55 -42.06
N LEU A 245 -10.99 -0.15 -41.08
CA LEU A 245 -9.71 -0.83 -41.23
C LEU A 245 -9.80 -2.15 -42.02
N ASP A 246 -11.00 -2.69 -42.27
CA ASP A 246 -11.18 -3.92 -43.05
C ASP A 246 -10.53 -3.84 -44.45
N VAL A 247 -10.44 -2.64 -45.01
CA VAL A 247 -9.92 -2.42 -46.36
C VAL A 247 -8.39 -2.32 -46.41
N VAL A 248 -7.76 -1.89 -45.31
CA VAL A 248 -6.37 -1.40 -45.33
C VAL A 248 -5.46 -2.17 -44.37
N ALA A 249 -5.99 -2.70 -43.29
CA ALA A 249 -5.19 -3.26 -42.22
C ALA A 249 -4.85 -4.74 -42.43
N PRO A 250 -3.69 -5.20 -41.94
CA PRO A 250 -3.30 -6.60 -41.97
C PRO A 250 -4.16 -7.45 -41.01
N ALA A 251 -3.91 -8.76 -41.01
CA ALA A 251 -4.61 -9.72 -40.14
C ALA A 251 -4.61 -9.30 -38.66
N LEU A 252 -5.70 -9.63 -37.97
CA LEU A 252 -5.89 -9.26 -36.57
C LEU A 252 -4.89 -9.98 -35.66
N THR A 253 -4.31 -9.23 -34.74
CA THR A 253 -3.60 -9.74 -33.56
C THR A 253 -4.02 -8.91 -32.36
N ARG A 254 -3.98 -9.48 -31.15
CA ARG A 254 -4.35 -8.76 -29.92
C ARG A 254 -3.58 -7.44 -29.75
N GLU A 255 -2.28 -7.45 -30.05
CA GLU A 255 -1.45 -6.24 -30.00
C GLU A 255 -1.92 -5.15 -30.98
N ARG A 256 -2.30 -5.53 -32.21
CA ARG A 256 -2.81 -4.59 -33.22
C ARG A 256 -4.15 -4.01 -32.81
N VAL A 257 -5.04 -4.86 -32.27
CA VAL A 257 -6.37 -4.45 -31.76
C VAL A 257 -6.18 -3.40 -30.67
N VAL A 258 -5.38 -3.71 -29.65
CA VAL A 258 -5.09 -2.81 -28.53
C VAL A 258 -4.44 -1.52 -29.02
N GLY A 259 -3.45 -1.60 -29.93
CA GLY A 259 -2.78 -0.43 -30.49
C GLY A 259 -3.73 0.48 -31.28
N ALA A 260 -4.63 -0.10 -32.09
CA ALA A 260 -5.62 0.65 -32.84
C ALA A 260 -6.63 1.35 -31.91
N VAL A 261 -7.11 0.67 -30.88
CA VAL A 261 -8.00 1.28 -29.86
C VAL A 261 -7.29 2.43 -29.16
N VAL A 262 -6.09 2.21 -28.60
CA VAL A 262 -5.33 3.25 -27.88
C VAL A 262 -5.09 4.47 -28.77
N SER A 263 -4.63 4.28 -30.00
CA SER A 263 -4.36 5.38 -30.94
C SER A 263 -5.60 6.23 -31.22
N ARG A 264 -6.77 5.60 -31.38
CA ARG A 264 -8.04 6.33 -31.60
C ARG A 264 -8.53 7.04 -30.34
N LEU A 265 -8.31 6.46 -29.16
CA LEU A 265 -8.67 7.09 -27.88
C LEU A 265 -7.79 8.30 -27.57
N ASP A 266 -6.51 8.27 -27.93
CA ASP A 266 -5.56 9.36 -27.70
C ASP A 266 -5.77 10.54 -28.67
N ALA A 267 -6.29 10.28 -29.87
CA ALA A 267 -6.59 11.32 -30.85
C ALA A 267 -7.72 12.28 -30.42
N LEU A 268 -8.57 11.86 -29.47
CA LEU A 268 -9.69 12.64 -28.95
C LEU A 268 -9.26 13.37 -27.67
N THR A 269 -8.55 14.49 -27.84
CA THR A 269 -8.27 15.41 -26.73
C THR A 269 -9.38 16.46 -26.65
N ASP A 270 -10.18 16.41 -25.58
CA ASP A 270 -11.19 17.43 -25.32
C ASP A 270 -10.54 18.80 -25.06
N ARG A 271 -11.20 19.88 -25.46
CA ARG A 271 -10.88 21.23 -24.98
C ARG A 271 -11.76 21.55 -23.79
N ILE A 272 -11.23 22.29 -22.82
CA ILE A 272 -11.99 22.75 -21.66
C ILE A 272 -12.10 24.27 -21.63
N GLY A 273 -13.13 24.75 -20.96
CA GLY A 273 -13.41 26.17 -20.79
C GLY A 273 -14.17 26.79 -21.97
N GLU A 274 -14.68 27.99 -21.74
CA GLU A 274 -15.36 28.78 -22.77
C GLU A 274 -14.34 29.66 -23.52
N GLU A 275 -14.37 29.58 -24.84
CA GLU A 275 -13.54 30.42 -25.70
C GLU A 275 -13.89 31.91 -25.50
N GLY A 276 -12.88 32.76 -25.39
CA GLY A 276 -13.08 34.21 -25.21
C GLY A 276 -13.34 34.67 -23.76
N VAL A 277 -13.37 33.75 -22.79
CA VAL A 277 -13.55 34.08 -21.37
C VAL A 277 -12.26 33.92 -20.57
N GLY A 278 -11.72 32.69 -20.55
CA GLY A 278 -10.60 32.31 -19.69
C GLY A 278 -9.21 32.65 -20.23
N VAL A 279 -8.20 32.44 -19.38
CA VAL A 279 -6.77 32.47 -19.75
C VAL A 279 -6.50 31.38 -20.79
N ALA A 280 -5.92 31.76 -21.92
CA ALA A 280 -5.60 30.80 -22.97
C ALA A 280 -4.42 29.91 -22.53
N LEU A 281 -4.56 28.60 -22.68
CA LEU A 281 -3.56 27.61 -22.31
C LEU A 281 -3.31 26.63 -23.46
N GLY A 282 -2.05 26.30 -23.73
CA GLY A 282 -1.74 25.29 -24.75
C GLY A 282 -0.25 25.14 -25.05
N PRO A 283 0.12 24.28 -26.03
CA PRO A 283 1.47 24.23 -26.58
C PRO A 283 1.90 25.59 -27.16
N ILE A 284 3.20 25.83 -27.31
CA ILE A 284 3.74 27.07 -27.91
C ILE A 284 3.12 27.36 -29.28
N ASP A 285 2.81 26.32 -30.06
CA ASP A 285 2.14 26.44 -31.36
C ASP A 285 0.79 27.17 -31.29
N ASP A 286 0.04 27.04 -30.19
CA ASP A 286 -1.28 27.65 -30.02
C ASP A 286 -1.23 29.19 -29.83
N ALA A 287 -0.04 29.74 -29.58
CA ALA A 287 0.17 31.17 -29.41
C ALA A 287 0.26 31.94 -30.74
N VAL A 288 0.64 31.25 -31.82
CA VAL A 288 0.97 31.88 -33.10
C VAL A 288 -0.27 32.57 -33.67
N GLY A 289 -0.12 33.85 -34.04
CA GLY A 289 -1.19 34.65 -34.64
C GLY A 289 -2.22 35.20 -33.66
N ARG A 290 -2.05 35.00 -32.35
CA ARG A 290 -2.92 35.62 -31.34
C ARG A 290 -2.53 37.07 -31.07
N ASP A 291 -3.52 37.86 -30.64
CA ASP A 291 -3.34 39.22 -30.13
C ASP A 291 -3.59 39.22 -28.61
N LEU A 292 -2.52 39.27 -27.82
CA LEU A 292 -2.55 39.18 -26.36
C LEU A 292 -1.90 40.41 -25.73
N ASP A 293 -2.41 40.83 -24.58
CA ASP A 293 -1.73 41.84 -23.77
C ASP A 293 -0.56 41.20 -22.99
N THR A 294 -0.75 39.97 -22.53
CA THR A 294 0.25 39.20 -21.78
C THR A 294 0.45 37.82 -22.38
N VAL A 295 1.69 37.46 -22.68
CA VAL A 295 2.10 36.10 -23.04
C VAL A 295 3.10 35.57 -22.02
N CYS A 296 2.89 34.33 -21.58
CA CYS A 296 3.79 33.62 -20.69
C CYS A 296 4.25 32.34 -21.37
N VAL A 297 5.57 32.12 -21.51
CA VAL A 297 6.14 30.87 -22.00
C VAL A 297 6.90 30.21 -20.85
N VAL A 298 6.40 29.07 -20.39
CA VAL A 298 6.98 28.32 -19.26
C VAL A 298 7.85 27.17 -19.74
N GLY A 299 8.71 26.63 -18.87
CA GLY A 299 9.53 25.47 -19.18
C GLY A 299 10.64 25.71 -20.19
N MET A 300 11.14 26.94 -20.28
CA MET A 300 12.26 27.32 -21.15
C MET A 300 13.62 26.86 -20.59
N ALA A 301 13.75 25.58 -20.24
CA ALA A 301 14.98 24.93 -19.78
C ALA A 301 15.53 23.96 -20.83
N GLU A 302 16.84 23.71 -20.81
CA GLU A 302 17.44 22.63 -21.61
C GLU A 302 16.81 21.28 -21.26
N GLY A 303 16.61 20.45 -22.29
CA GLY A 303 15.87 19.19 -22.21
C GLY A 303 14.34 19.32 -22.15
N LEU A 304 13.79 20.54 -22.08
CA LEU A 304 12.35 20.81 -22.25
C LEU A 304 12.11 21.65 -23.51
N LEU A 305 12.94 22.67 -23.75
CA LEU A 305 12.89 23.54 -24.91
C LEU A 305 14.32 23.77 -25.45
N PRO A 306 14.63 23.50 -26.74
CA PRO A 306 13.77 22.92 -27.76
C PRO A 306 13.23 21.53 -27.41
N VAL A 307 12.03 21.22 -27.89
CA VAL A 307 11.53 19.84 -27.89
C VAL A 307 12.29 19.09 -28.98
N LEU A 308 13.23 18.24 -28.59
CA LEU A 308 13.94 17.36 -29.52
C LEU A 308 12.92 16.35 -30.08
N HIS A 309 12.73 16.36 -31.40
CA HIS A 309 11.97 15.29 -32.05
C HIS A 309 12.67 13.97 -31.80
N ARG A 310 11.90 12.93 -31.48
CA ARG A 310 12.46 11.57 -31.51
C ARG A 310 12.76 11.24 -32.97
N PRO A 311 13.99 10.84 -33.31
CA PRO A 311 14.29 10.40 -34.67
C PRO A 311 13.35 9.25 -35.03
N ASP A 312 12.85 9.26 -36.26
CA ASP A 312 11.98 8.20 -36.75
C ASP A 312 12.78 6.88 -36.74
N PRO A 313 12.29 5.81 -36.10
CA PRO A 313 13.03 4.56 -36.00
C PRO A 313 13.20 3.84 -37.36
N LEU A 314 12.39 4.20 -38.37
CA LEU A 314 12.43 3.64 -39.72
C LEU A 314 13.17 4.54 -40.70
N LEU A 315 13.26 5.86 -40.44
CA LEU A 315 13.88 6.83 -41.33
C LEU A 315 15.12 7.45 -40.67
N PRO A 316 16.34 7.11 -41.13
CA PRO A 316 17.55 7.69 -40.56
C PRO A 316 17.62 9.20 -40.81
N GLU A 317 18.33 9.92 -39.92
CA GLU A 317 18.50 11.36 -40.04
C GLU A 317 19.09 11.76 -41.40
N GLY A 318 18.47 12.75 -42.06
CA GLY A 318 18.86 13.22 -43.39
C GLY A 318 18.24 12.45 -44.57
N ALA A 319 17.43 11.41 -44.32
CA ALA A 319 16.72 10.69 -45.39
C ALA A 319 15.41 11.35 -45.83
N VAL A 320 14.95 12.38 -45.13
CA VAL A 320 13.67 13.07 -45.35
C VAL A 320 13.87 14.57 -45.16
N ASP A 321 13.33 15.38 -46.07
CA ASP A 321 13.21 16.82 -45.90
C ASP A 321 11.96 17.18 -45.07
N PRO A 322 12.02 18.21 -44.22
CA PRO A 322 13.18 19.07 -43.93
C PRO A 322 14.16 18.42 -42.93
N THR A 323 15.42 18.86 -42.98
CA THR A 323 16.50 18.38 -42.09
C THR A 323 16.20 18.68 -40.61
N PRO A 324 16.81 17.97 -39.64
CA PRO A 324 16.66 18.28 -38.22
C PRO A 324 17.02 19.73 -37.86
N ALA A 325 17.97 20.32 -38.58
CA ALA A 325 18.36 21.72 -38.44
C ALA A 325 17.23 22.68 -38.85
N GLU A 326 16.64 22.44 -40.01
CA GLU A 326 15.51 23.25 -40.51
C GLU A 326 14.26 23.09 -39.62
N LEU A 327 14.04 21.90 -39.05
CA LEU A 327 12.98 21.69 -38.05
C LEU A 327 13.24 22.50 -36.76
N LEU A 328 14.48 22.55 -36.29
CA LEU A 328 14.87 23.37 -35.14
C LEU A 328 14.69 24.86 -35.43
N ASP A 329 15.05 25.31 -36.62
CA ASP A 329 14.84 26.69 -37.09
C ASP A 329 13.36 27.05 -37.12
N GLU A 330 12.52 26.16 -37.64
CA GLU A 330 11.08 26.36 -37.70
C GLU A 330 10.48 26.44 -36.29
N ARG A 331 10.91 25.57 -35.37
CA ARG A 331 10.49 25.60 -33.97
C ARG A 331 10.94 26.88 -33.27
N TYR A 332 12.12 27.40 -33.59
CA TYR A 332 12.58 28.69 -33.09
C TYR A 332 11.70 29.84 -33.63
N ARG A 333 11.33 29.82 -34.92
CA ARG A 333 10.38 30.82 -35.49
C ARG A 333 9.01 30.76 -34.82
N VAL A 334 8.53 29.57 -34.47
CA VAL A 334 7.28 29.39 -33.70
C VAL A 334 7.41 30.06 -32.32
N LEU A 335 8.51 29.85 -31.59
CA LEU A 335 8.77 30.54 -30.32
C LEU A 335 8.81 32.06 -30.49
N GLN A 336 9.50 32.56 -31.53
CA GLN A 336 9.57 33.99 -31.83
C GLN A 336 8.18 34.59 -32.10
N SER A 337 7.35 33.87 -32.86
CA SER A 337 5.97 34.25 -33.16
C SER A 337 5.07 34.19 -31.91
N ALA A 338 5.28 33.20 -31.03
CA ALA A 338 4.58 33.09 -29.76
C ALA A 338 4.91 34.26 -28.83
N LEU A 339 6.19 34.66 -28.73
CA LEU A 339 6.58 35.85 -27.96
C LEU A 339 6.02 37.12 -28.59
N ALA A 340 6.01 37.23 -29.92
CA ALA A 340 5.47 38.38 -30.64
C ALA A 340 3.95 38.58 -30.44
N ALA A 341 3.21 37.53 -30.08
CA ALA A 341 1.78 37.62 -29.76
C ALA A 341 1.49 38.51 -28.52
N GLY A 342 2.49 38.76 -27.67
CA GLY A 342 2.35 39.59 -26.47
C GLY A 342 2.77 41.05 -26.66
N ASN A 343 1.81 41.96 -26.52
CA ASN A 343 2.03 43.39 -26.76
C ASN A 343 2.58 44.17 -25.54
N ARG A 344 2.20 43.81 -24.30
CA ARG A 344 2.60 44.54 -23.09
C ARG A 344 3.59 43.76 -22.24
N HIS A 345 3.30 42.49 -21.96
CA HIS A 345 4.13 41.64 -21.11
C HIS A 345 4.47 40.33 -21.82
N ARG A 346 5.76 39.98 -21.84
CA ARG A 346 6.28 38.71 -22.34
C ARG A 346 7.09 38.05 -21.22
N LEU A 347 6.44 37.23 -20.40
CA LEU A 347 7.08 36.50 -19.32
C LEU A 347 7.66 35.19 -19.87
N CYS A 348 8.96 34.99 -19.69
CA CYS A 348 9.60 33.71 -19.95
C CYS A 348 9.96 33.05 -18.62
N SER A 349 9.76 31.76 -18.46
CA SER A 349 10.19 31.08 -17.25
C SER A 349 10.80 29.71 -17.48
N PHE A 350 11.61 29.25 -16.51
CA PHE A 350 12.20 27.92 -16.53
C PHE A 350 12.40 27.33 -15.12
N PRO A 351 12.33 26.00 -14.96
CA PRO A 351 12.64 25.33 -13.70
C PRO A 351 14.15 25.04 -13.61
N ARG A 352 14.72 25.17 -12.40
CA ARG A 352 16.12 24.84 -12.08
C ARG A 352 16.34 23.35 -11.80
N GLY A 353 15.29 22.56 -11.63
CA GLY A 353 15.40 21.15 -11.32
C GLY A 353 14.10 20.37 -11.52
N SER A 354 14.13 19.09 -11.15
CA SER A 354 12.96 18.19 -11.17
C SER A 354 12.88 17.39 -9.88
N LEU A 355 11.89 17.69 -9.03
CA LEU A 355 11.61 16.88 -7.83
C LEU A 355 11.13 15.45 -8.16
N ARG A 356 10.72 15.19 -9.40
CA ARG A 356 10.19 13.87 -9.84
C ARG A 356 11.24 12.96 -10.48
N GLY A 357 12.26 13.54 -11.10
CA GLY A 357 13.28 12.81 -11.87
C GLY A 357 14.71 12.98 -11.38
N GLY A 358 14.96 13.88 -10.42
CA GLY A 358 16.30 14.32 -10.04
C GLY A 358 16.96 15.19 -11.12
N GLY A 359 18.03 15.88 -10.75
CA GLY A 359 18.90 16.63 -11.66
C GLY A 359 18.59 18.13 -11.77
N ASP A 360 19.67 18.89 -11.92
CA ASP A 360 19.65 20.33 -12.17
C ASP A 360 19.36 20.60 -13.65
N ARG A 361 18.69 21.73 -13.90
CA ARG A 361 18.35 22.22 -15.24
C ARG A 361 18.91 23.63 -15.41
N ILE A 362 19.41 23.88 -16.61
CA ILE A 362 19.92 25.19 -17.05
C ILE A 362 18.91 25.85 -18.00
N PRO A 363 18.93 27.19 -18.14
CA PRO A 363 18.08 27.87 -19.10
C PRO A 363 18.32 27.35 -20.52
N SER A 364 17.25 27.26 -21.31
CA SER A 364 17.29 26.89 -22.71
C SER A 364 18.24 27.80 -23.48
N ARG A 365 18.97 27.26 -24.46
CA ARG A 365 19.71 28.06 -25.45
C ARG A 365 18.85 29.13 -26.13
N TRP A 366 17.55 28.90 -26.26
CA TRP A 366 16.60 29.86 -26.85
C TRP A 366 16.15 30.95 -25.87
N LEU A 367 16.44 30.80 -24.58
CA LEU A 367 16.21 31.82 -23.55
C LEU A 367 17.42 32.76 -23.37
N LEU A 368 18.63 32.31 -23.73
CA LEU A 368 19.87 33.09 -23.56
C LEU A 368 19.87 34.49 -24.21
N PRO A 369 19.28 34.73 -25.40
CA PRO A 369 19.22 36.08 -25.96
C PRO A 369 18.30 37.01 -25.17
N THR A 370 17.22 36.47 -24.59
CA THR A 370 16.36 37.23 -23.67
C THR A 370 17.16 37.60 -22.43
N LEU A 371 17.84 36.64 -21.81
CA LEU A 371 18.68 36.91 -20.63
C LEU A 371 19.79 37.91 -20.94
N SER A 372 20.47 37.78 -22.09
CA SER A 372 21.56 38.67 -22.48
C SER A 372 21.08 40.10 -22.71
N ARG A 373 19.91 40.26 -23.33
CA ARG A 373 19.28 41.57 -23.55
C ARG A 373 18.84 42.22 -22.24
N LEU A 374 18.23 41.47 -21.33
CA LEU A 374 17.80 41.99 -20.02
C LEU A 374 18.99 42.33 -19.12
N ALA A 375 20.05 41.50 -19.13
CA ALA A 375 21.26 41.74 -18.36
C ALA A 375 22.19 42.81 -18.99
N GLY A 376 21.97 43.19 -20.25
CA GLY A 376 22.81 44.14 -21.00
C GLY A 376 24.22 43.60 -21.32
N ARG A 377 24.45 42.31 -21.17
CA ARG A 377 25.74 41.62 -21.40
C ARG A 377 25.51 40.19 -21.90
N PRO A 378 26.47 39.57 -22.61
CA PRO A 378 26.34 38.17 -23.03
C PRO A 378 26.15 37.22 -21.82
N VAL A 379 25.15 36.34 -21.89
CA VAL A 379 24.83 35.33 -20.87
C VAL A 379 25.07 33.94 -21.43
N HIS A 380 25.89 33.14 -20.73
CA HIS A 380 26.17 31.75 -21.12
C HIS A 380 25.42 30.77 -20.21
N ALA A 381 24.90 29.68 -20.77
CA ALA A 381 24.04 28.73 -20.05
C ALA A 381 24.67 28.06 -18.81
N THR A 382 26.00 27.92 -18.75
CA THR A 382 26.69 27.31 -17.60
C THR A 382 27.06 28.30 -16.50
N LYS A 383 27.00 29.61 -16.78
CA LYS A 383 27.34 30.70 -15.85
C LYS A 383 26.25 31.77 -15.84
N TRP A 384 25.01 31.37 -16.10
CA TRP A 384 23.92 32.29 -16.31
C TRP A 384 23.61 33.07 -15.03
N GLU A 385 23.65 32.40 -13.87
CA GLU A 385 23.40 32.97 -12.53
C GLU A 385 24.33 34.17 -12.26
N GLU A 386 25.65 34.00 -12.43
CA GLU A 386 26.63 35.09 -12.29
C GLU A 386 26.37 36.25 -13.26
N SER A 387 25.84 35.94 -14.44
CA SER A 387 25.62 36.89 -15.53
C SER A 387 24.32 37.69 -15.37
N VAL A 388 23.34 37.15 -14.64
CA VAL A 388 22.05 37.80 -14.38
C VAL A 388 21.93 38.35 -12.97
N ASP A 389 22.93 38.11 -12.12
CA ASP A 389 22.96 38.62 -10.74
C ASP A 389 22.71 40.14 -10.70
N GLY A 390 21.79 40.55 -9.83
CA GLY A 390 21.33 41.94 -9.70
C GLY A 390 20.45 42.49 -10.83
N CYS A 391 20.09 41.69 -11.85
CA CYS A 391 19.18 42.12 -12.92
C CYS A 391 17.73 42.15 -12.44
N ALA A 392 17.10 43.34 -12.41
CA ALA A 392 15.72 43.49 -11.91
C ALA A 392 14.66 42.75 -12.74
N ASP A 393 14.92 42.56 -14.04
CA ASP A 393 14.00 41.89 -14.97
C ASP A 393 14.19 40.35 -15.00
N VAL A 394 15.15 39.81 -14.22
CA VAL A 394 15.38 38.37 -14.05
C VAL A 394 15.18 38.00 -12.58
N THR A 395 14.10 37.27 -12.29
CA THR A 395 13.62 37.03 -10.93
C THR A 395 13.74 35.57 -10.52
N ALA A 396 14.32 35.34 -9.33
CA ALA A 396 14.38 34.04 -8.69
C ALA A 396 13.16 33.79 -7.77
N VAL A 397 12.64 32.58 -7.79
CA VAL A 397 11.82 32.01 -6.71
C VAL A 397 12.64 30.91 -6.05
N ASP A 398 13.18 31.22 -4.88
CA ASP A 398 14.20 30.38 -4.22
C ASP A 398 13.64 29.14 -3.54
N SER A 399 12.42 29.22 -3.02
CA SER A 399 11.69 28.07 -2.51
C SER A 399 10.19 28.32 -2.54
N PHE A 400 9.41 27.25 -2.43
CA PHE A 400 7.97 27.32 -2.20
C PHE A 400 7.61 28.30 -1.07
N VAL A 401 8.25 28.16 0.11
CA VAL A 401 7.93 28.98 1.29
C VAL A 401 8.25 30.44 1.04
N GLU A 402 9.41 30.75 0.48
CA GLU A 402 9.80 32.12 0.18
C GLU A 402 8.90 32.76 -0.88
N GLY A 403 8.61 32.03 -1.97
CA GLY A 403 7.69 32.50 -3.00
C GLY A 403 6.27 32.77 -2.48
N VAL A 404 5.84 32.07 -1.42
CA VAL A 404 4.60 32.37 -0.71
C VAL A 404 4.76 33.59 0.19
N LEU A 405 5.78 33.66 1.06
CA LEU A 405 5.86 34.66 2.12
C LEU A 405 6.36 36.03 1.65
N ALA A 406 7.29 36.06 0.71
CA ALA A 406 7.93 37.27 0.18
C ALA A 406 7.99 37.19 -1.35
N PRO A 407 6.83 37.20 -2.05
CA PRO A 407 6.82 37.09 -3.50
C PRO A 407 7.56 38.28 -4.13
N PRO A 408 8.34 38.06 -5.20
CA PRO A 408 8.87 39.14 -6.00
C PRO A 408 7.78 40.09 -6.51
N ALA A 409 8.08 41.39 -6.60
CA ALA A 409 7.10 42.42 -6.92
C ALA A 409 6.36 42.18 -8.25
N VAL A 410 7.06 41.61 -9.26
CA VAL A 410 6.49 41.25 -10.57
C VAL A 410 5.31 40.26 -10.45
N LEU A 411 5.31 39.41 -9.42
CA LEU A 411 4.25 38.41 -9.20
C LEU A 411 3.01 38.98 -8.52
N GLY A 412 3.07 40.23 -8.06
CA GLY A 412 2.06 40.83 -7.20
C GLY A 412 2.20 40.40 -5.72
N GLY A 413 1.76 41.29 -4.83
CA GLY A 413 1.90 41.10 -3.39
C GLY A 413 0.87 40.18 -2.76
N ASP A 414 -0.23 39.87 -3.45
CA ASP A 414 -1.34 39.10 -2.88
C ASP A 414 -1.20 37.57 -3.10
N PRO A 415 -1.71 36.73 -2.18
CA PRO A 415 -1.69 35.27 -2.34
C PRO A 415 -2.59 34.80 -3.49
N ALA A 416 -2.16 33.80 -4.25
CA ALA A 416 -2.93 33.28 -5.38
C ALA A 416 -4.07 32.33 -4.99
N THR A 417 -3.92 31.62 -3.87
CA THR A 417 -4.90 30.63 -3.41
C THR A 417 -5.23 30.86 -1.93
N ARG A 418 -6.33 30.25 -1.47
CA ARG A 418 -6.68 30.24 -0.04
C ARG A 418 -5.59 29.57 0.80
N THR A 419 -4.96 28.52 0.27
CA THR A 419 -3.85 27.83 0.94
C THR A 419 -2.67 28.77 1.18
N GLU A 420 -2.28 29.56 0.19
CA GLU A 420 -1.21 30.55 0.36
C GLU A 420 -1.56 31.63 1.39
N LEU A 421 -2.81 32.10 1.40
CA LEU A 421 -3.29 33.04 2.41
C LEU A 421 -3.16 32.46 3.82
N THR A 422 -3.58 31.20 4.02
CA THR A 422 -3.44 30.50 5.30
C THR A 422 -1.97 30.32 5.68
N LEU A 423 -1.10 29.92 4.75
CA LEU A 423 0.34 29.77 5.02
C LEU A 423 0.98 31.09 5.47
N ARG A 424 0.64 32.22 4.84
CA ARG A 424 1.11 33.54 5.26
C ARG A 424 0.62 33.92 6.66
N ALA A 425 -0.66 33.67 6.95
CA ALA A 425 -1.22 33.92 8.28
C ALA A 425 -0.49 33.09 9.35
N LEU A 426 -0.27 31.80 9.09
CA LEU A 426 0.48 30.91 9.99
C LEU A 426 1.92 31.41 10.20
N ALA A 427 2.64 31.78 9.14
CA ALA A 427 4.00 32.28 9.24
C ALA A 427 4.08 33.59 10.06
N ALA A 428 3.13 34.51 9.87
CA ALA A 428 3.03 35.74 10.65
C ALA A 428 2.81 35.48 12.16
N HIS A 429 2.26 34.31 12.51
CA HIS A 429 2.05 33.85 13.88
C HIS A 429 3.09 32.80 14.33
N GLY A 430 4.26 32.75 13.69
CA GLY A 430 5.35 31.85 14.07
C GLY A 430 5.04 30.36 13.83
N TRP A 431 4.30 30.07 12.77
CA TRP A 431 3.81 28.73 12.40
C TRP A 431 2.95 28.09 13.48
N ARG A 432 2.14 28.91 14.15
CA ARG A 432 1.15 28.48 15.14
C ARG A 432 -0.25 28.74 14.61
N PRO A 433 -1.19 27.79 14.77
CA PRO A 433 -2.58 28.05 14.43
C PRO A 433 -3.14 29.19 15.29
N GLY A 434 -3.92 30.07 14.68
CA GLY A 434 -4.60 31.17 15.32
C GLY A 434 -6.09 30.91 15.57
N PRO A 435 -6.79 31.82 16.26
CA PRO A 435 -8.24 31.75 16.41
C PRO A 435 -8.94 31.79 15.04
N GLY A 436 -9.60 30.69 14.65
CA GLY A 436 -10.30 30.56 13.38
C GLY A 436 -9.66 29.60 12.37
N ASP A 437 -8.43 29.12 12.65
CA ASP A 437 -7.83 28.05 11.84
C ASP A 437 -8.56 26.71 12.05
N PRO A 438 -8.51 25.79 11.06
CA PRO A 438 -9.09 24.46 11.21
C PRO A 438 -8.50 23.74 12.42
N ALA A 439 -9.35 23.20 13.29
CA ALA A 439 -8.94 22.44 14.48
C ALA A 439 -8.01 21.23 14.16
N LEU A 440 -7.97 20.79 12.91
CA LEU A 440 -7.03 19.78 12.45
C LEU A 440 -5.57 20.26 12.52
N LEU A 441 -5.30 21.55 12.28
CA LEU A 441 -3.95 22.11 12.38
C LEU A 441 -3.44 22.07 13.83
N ASP A 442 -4.27 22.48 14.79
CA ASP A 442 -3.94 22.37 16.23
C ASP A 442 -3.56 20.95 16.62
N ARG A 443 -4.39 19.97 16.22
CA ARG A 443 -4.13 18.55 16.48
C ARG A 443 -2.88 18.05 15.78
N ALA A 444 -2.59 18.51 14.57
CA ALA A 444 -1.38 18.12 13.85
C ALA A 444 -0.11 18.65 14.54
N HIS A 445 -0.15 19.89 15.04
CA HIS A 445 0.94 20.47 15.84
C HIS A 445 1.11 19.76 17.19
N GLU A 446 0.01 19.47 17.88
CA GLU A 446 -0.01 18.70 19.12
C GLU A 446 0.59 17.32 18.92
N MET A 447 0.11 16.56 17.94
CA MET A 447 0.63 15.23 17.58
C MET A 447 2.14 15.25 17.30
N ARG A 448 2.61 16.20 16.48
CA ARG A 448 4.04 16.32 16.14
C ARG A 448 4.88 16.66 17.37
N ARG A 449 4.40 17.58 18.21
CA ARG A 449 5.08 17.96 19.45
C ARG A 449 5.17 16.77 20.40
N ASP A 450 4.06 16.13 20.69
CA ASP A 450 3.98 15.06 21.69
C ASP A 450 4.83 13.84 21.29
N ARG A 451 4.81 13.44 20.00
CA ARG A 451 5.68 12.38 19.47
C ARG A 451 7.17 12.73 19.52
N ARG A 452 7.50 14.01 19.27
CA ARG A 452 8.89 14.50 19.33
C ARG A 452 9.41 14.55 20.76
N THR A 453 8.56 14.93 21.72
CA THR A 453 8.95 15.03 23.14
C THR A 453 8.77 13.73 23.91
N GLY A 454 8.09 12.72 23.35
CA GLY A 454 7.76 11.49 24.08
C GLY A 454 6.70 11.71 25.16
N ALA A 455 5.81 12.69 25.01
CA ALA A 455 4.74 12.92 25.97
C ALA A 455 3.67 11.84 25.83
N PHE A 456 3.26 11.18 26.92
CA PHE A 456 2.27 10.10 26.89
C PHE A 456 0.83 10.64 26.78
N THR A 457 0.39 10.91 25.56
CA THR A 457 -0.93 11.47 25.23
C THR A 457 -1.71 10.57 24.27
N ARG A 458 -2.91 11.00 23.88
CA ARG A 458 -3.73 10.33 22.84
C ARG A 458 -3.01 10.13 21.50
N PHE A 459 -1.93 10.87 21.24
CA PHE A 459 -1.14 10.74 20.01
C PHE A 459 0.02 9.74 20.11
N THR A 460 0.23 9.20 21.31
CA THR A 460 1.32 8.27 21.65
C THR A 460 0.84 7.07 22.46
N GLY A 461 -0.47 6.78 22.45
CA GLY A 461 -1.02 5.55 23.04
C GLY A 461 -1.84 5.70 24.32
N ASN A 462 -2.08 6.90 24.83
CA ASN A 462 -2.96 7.10 25.99
C ASN A 462 -4.42 7.35 25.56
N VAL A 463 -5.29 6.35 25.69
CA VAL A 463 -6.73 6.46 25.38
C VAL A 463 -7.60 6.51 26.64
N GLU A 464 -7.03 6.87 27.79
CA GLU A 464 -7.72 6.92 29.09
C GLU A 464 -9.05 7.67 29.05
N SER A 465 -9.13 8.77 28.29
CA SER A 465 -10.35 9.58 28.13
C SER A 465 -11.55 8.82 27.57
N VAL A 466 -11.31 7.67 26.93
CA VAL A 466 -12.32 6.79 26.32
C VAL A 466 -12.12 5.33 26.76
N ARG A 467 -11.50 5.08 27.92
CA ARG A 467 -11.21 3.73 28.41
C ARG A 467 -12.45 2.84 28.54
N ASP A 468 -13.62 3.43 28.78
CA ASP A 468 -14.89 2.70 28.87
C ASP A 468 -15.30 2.04 27.53
N LEU A 469 -14.66 2.43 26.40
CA LEU A 469 -14.81 1.77 25.11
C LEU A 469 -13.84 0.59 24.92
N VAL A 470 -12.89 0.38 25.83
CA VAL A 470 -11.92 -0.71 25.80
C VAL A 470 -12.52 -1.94 26.47
N THR A 471 -13.41 -2.63 25.76
CA THR A 471 -14.17 -3.79 26.27
C THR A 471 -13.46 -5.13 26.05
N VAL A 472 -12.16 -5.12 25.73
CA VAL A 472 -11.41 -6.34 25.34
C VAL A 472 -11.30 -7.36 26.47
N LEU A 473 -11.40 -6.90 27.72
CA LEU A 473 -11.32 -7.72 28.93
C LEU A 473 -12.70 -8.07 29.53
N ASP A 474 -13.81 -7.69 28.86
CA ASP A 474 -15.17 -8.01 29.32
C ASP A 474 -15.62 -9.40 28.87
N GLY A 475 -14.95 -9.96 27.86
CA GLY A 475 -15.14 -11.33 27.39
C GLY A 475 -13.92 -12.20 27.67
N PRO A 476 -13.97 -13.49 27.29
CA PRO A 476 -12.86 -14.40 27.50
C PRO A 476 -11.58 -13.97 26.75
N VAL A 477 -10.44 -14.06 27.43
CA VAL A 477 -9.12 -13.62 26.93
C VAL A 477 -8.16 -14.79 26.88
N SER A 478 -7.37 -14.90 25.81
CA SER A 478 -6.37 -15.96 25.69
C SER A 478 -5.00 -15.52 26.22
N PRO A 479 -4.18 -16.47 26.73
CA PRO A 479 -2.83 -16.15 27.16
C PRO A 479 -2.00 -15.48 26.06
N THR A 480 -2.11 -15.95 24.82
CA THR A 480 -1.46 -15.34 23.65
C THR A 480 -1.87 -13.88 23.45
N ARG A 481 -3.14 -13.52 23.70
CA ARG A 481 -3.59 -12.11 23.60
C ARG A 481 -2.97 -11.23 24.67
N LEU A 482 -2.74 -11.76 25.88
CA LEU A 482 -2.02 -11.03 26.92
C LEU A 482 -0.55 -10.84 26.52
N GLU A 483 0.08 -11.89 25.99
CA GLU A 483 1.44 -11.80 25.44
C GLU A 483 1.53 -10.79 24.29
N ASP A 484 0.56 -10.73 23.37
CA ASP A 484 0.54 -9.76 22.27
C ASP A 484 0.61 -8.30 22.78
N TRP A 485 -0.11 -7.99 23.86
CA TRP A 485 -0.01 -6.68 24.51
C TRP A 485 1.38 -6.46 25.11
N ALA A 486 1.94 -7.45 25.79
CA ALA A 486 3.27 -7.34 26.39
C ALA A 486 4.39 -7.21 25.34
N GLN A 487 4.21 -7.77 24.14
CA GLN A 487 5.15 -7.59 23.04
C GLN A 487 5.06 -6.17 22.47
N SER A 488 3.84 -5.72 22.11
CA SER A 488 3.58 -4.37 21.61
C SER A 488 2.16 -3.89 21.98
N PRO A 489 2.04 -3.00 22.98
CA PRO A 489 0.73 -2.48 23.39
C PRO A 489 -0.01 -1.75 22.26
N TYR A 490 0.72 -1.00 21.41
CA TYR A 490 0.12 -0.28 20.30
C TYR A 490 -0.41 -1.23 19.21
N LEU A 491 0.31 -2.29 18.87
CA LEU A 491 -0.18 -3.24 17.87
C LEU A 491 -1.31 -4.10 18.42
N PHE A 492 -1.31 -4.43 19.71
CA PHE A 492 -2.48 -4.99 20.37
C PHE A 492 -3.70 -4.07 20.24
N PHE A 493 -3.53 -2.76 20.45
CA PHE A 493 -4.61 -1.80 20.26
C PHE A 493 -5.15 -1.81 18.83
N LEU A 494 -4.27 -1.83 17.82
CA LEU A 494 -4.71 -1.89 16.42
C LEU A 494 -5.37 -3.24 16.08
N ALA A 495 -4.71 -4.35 16.36
CA ALA A 495 -5.11 -5.68 15.89
C ALA A 495 -6.23 -6.31 16.73
N THR A 496 -6.27 -6.04 18.04
CA THR A 496 -7.22 -6.66 18.97
C THR A 496 -8.36 -5.72 19.33
N VAL A 497 -8.06 -4.47 19.70
CA VAL A 497 -9.08 -3.50 20.10
C VAL A 497 -9.80 -2.94 18.86
N LEU A 498 -9.06 -2.42 17.88
CA LEU A 498 -9.63 -1.86 16.65
C LEU A 498 -9.88 -2.90 15.54
N ARG A 499 -9.37 -4.13 15.70
CA ARG A 499 -9.53 -5.25 14.75
C ARG A 499 -8.98 -4.93 13.35
N VAL A 500 -7.90 -4.18 13.29
CA VAL A 500 -7.15 -3.92 12.06
C VAL A 500 -6.43 -5.20 11.64
N ARG A 501 -6.56 -5.58 10.37
CA ARG A 501 -5.91 -6.75 9.77
C ARG A 501 -5.17 -6.32 8.51
N THR A 502 -4.02 -6.94 8.27
CA THR A 502 -3.42 -6.97 6.94
C THR A 502 -4.31 -7.77 6.01
N LEU A 503 -4.21 -7.49 4.72
CA LEU A 503 -5.00 -8.16 3.70
C LEU A 503 -4.03 -8.81 2.72
N ASP A 504 -3.64 -10.03 3.03
CA ASP A 504 -2.56 -10.73 2.33
C ASP A 504 -2.96 -11.10 0.91
N GLU A 505 -2.00 -11.08 -0.02
CA GLU A 505 -2.23 -11.43 -1.42
C GLU A 505 -1.90 -12.91 -1.63
N PRO A 506 -2.86 -13.77 -2.00
CA PRO A 506 -2.63 -15.21 -2.20
C PRO A 506 -1.47 -15.52 -3.15
N ALA A 507 -1.25 -14.68 -4.18
CA ALA A 507 -0.16 -14.86 -5.13
C ALA A 507 1.23 -14.52 -4.57
N ALA A 508 1.33 -13.84 -3.43
CA ALA A 508 2.61 -13.52 -2.79
C ALA A 508 3.18 -14.71 -2.00
N THR A 509 2.32 -15.62 -1.55
CA THR A 509 2.69 -16.78 -0.73
C THR A 509 3.01 -17.98 -1.62
N ILE A 510 4.24 -18.04 -2.12
CA ILE A 510 4.74 -19.13 -2.98
C ILE A 510 5.24 -20.35 -2.20
N GLU A 511 5.54 -20.16 -0.92
CA GLU A 511 5.91 -21.19 0.05
C GLU A 511 4.99 -21.07 1.26
N MET A 512 4.74 -22.20 1.94
CA MET A 512 3.94 -22.20 3.16
C MET A 512 4.69 -21.41 4.23
N ASP A 513 4.01 -20.43 4.82
CA ASP A 513 4.61 -19.62 5.88
C ASP A 513 4.74 -20.44 7.18
N LEU A 514 5.43 -19.87 8.17
CA LEU A 514 5.68 -20.56 9.44
C LEU A 514 4.41 -20.77 10.28
N LEU A 515 3.39 -19.93 10.10
CA LEU A 515 2.14 -19.99 10.86
C LEU A 515 1.24 -21.11 10.33
N ASP A 516 1.06 -21.16 9.00
CA ASP A 516 0.33 -22.20 8.30
C ASP A 516 1.00 -23.56 8.53
N TYR A 517 2.34 -23.61 8.45
CA TYR A 517 3.11 -24.81 8.76
C TYR A 517 2.91 -25.26 10.21
N GLY A 518 2.90 -24.33 11.18
CA GLY A 518 2.59 -24.64 12.58
C GLY A 518 1.20 -25.22 12.76
N THR A 519 0.20 -24.62 12.12
CA THR A 519 -1.20 -25.06 12.14
C THR A 519 -1.35 -26.46 11.56
N LEU A 520 -0.67 -26.75 10.44
CA LEU A 520 -0.66 -28.09 9.84
C LEU A 520 -0.06 -29.14 10.78
N VAL A 521 1.08 -28.85 11.40
CA VAL A 521 1.71 -29.78 12.36
C VAL A 521 0.78 -30.03 13.54
N HIS A 522 0.16 -28.98 14.10
CA HIS A 522 -0.80 -29.10 15.20
C HIS A 522 -1.98 -30.00 14.80
N ALA A 523 -2.61 -29.78 13.65
CA ALA A 523 -3.73 -30.58 13.17
C ALA A 523 -3.36 -32.07 12.99
N ILE A 524 -2.18 -32.36 12.43
CA ILE A 524 -1.71 -33.74 12.28
C ILE A 524 -1.53 -34.42 13.65
N LEU A 525 -0.88 -33.74 14.59
CA LEU A 525 -0.61 -34.29 15.92
C LEU A 525 -1.89 -34.44 16.75
N GLU A 526 -2.80 -33.48 16.64
CA GLU A 526 -4.12 -33.52 17.28
C GLU A 526 -4.89 -34.75 16.83
N VAL A 527 -5.17 -34.87 15.52
CA VAL A 527 -5.94 -36.00 14.95
C VAL A 527 -5.32 -37.32 15.38
N TYR A 528 -4.00 -37.44 15.29
CA TYR A 528 -3.30 -38.67 15.63
C TYR A 528 -3.40 -39.06 17.11
N VAL A 529 -3.19 -38.11 18.03
CA VAL A 529 -3.22 -38.39 19.47
C VAL A 529 -4.66 -38.54 19.96
N ASP A 530 -5.61 -37.78 19.41
CA ASP A 530 -7.03 -37.88 19.74
C ASP A 530 -7.62 -39.24 19.34
N GLU A 531 -7.32 -39.74 18.13
CA GLU A 531 -7.71 -41.09 17.70
C GLU A 531 -7.20 -42.15 18.68
N ARG A 532 -5.93 -42.04 19.13
CA ARG A 532 -5.37 -42.97 20.12
C ARG A 532 -6.08 -42.91 21.47
N VAL A 533 -6.43 -41.72 21.94
CA VAL A 533 -7.12 -41.54 23.23
C VAL A 533 -8.55 -42.07 23.17
N ARG A 534 -9.33 -41.72 22.14
CA ARG A 534 -10.74 -42.12 22.00
C ARG A 534 -10.91 -43.61 21.71
N GLU A 535 -10.05 -44.18 20.86
CA GLU A 535 -10.21 -45.56 20.38
C GLU A 535 -9.35 -46.56 21.16
N GLY A 536 -8.43 -46.07 22.01
CA GLY A 536 -7.52 -46.92 22.79
C GLY A 536 -6.49 -47.64 21.91
N HIS A 537 -6.19 -47.10 20.73
CA HIS A 537 -5.24 -47.70 19.79
C HIS A 537 -3.80 -47.58 20.27
N ALA A 538 -3.01 -48.61 19.99
CA ALA A 538 -1.57 -48.57 20.20
C ALA A 538 -0.91 -47.57 19.22
N PRO A 539 0.24 -46.95 19.59
CA PRO A 539 0.98 -46.10 18.67
C PRO A 539 1.30 -46.82 17.35
N SER A 540 0.91 -46.21 16.23
CA SER A 540 1.16 -46.71 14.87
C SER A 540 1.78 -45.62 14.01
N ARG A 541 2.93 -45.91 13.41
CA ARG A 541 3.61 -45.01 12.47
C ARG A 541 2.89 -44.91 11.13
N GLU A 542 2.31 -46.02 10.65
CA GLU A 542 1.57 -46.07 9.38
C GLU A 542 0.34 -45.15 9.43
N ARG A 543 -0.37 -45.12 10.56
CA ARG A 543 -1.54 -44.25 10.74
C ARG A 543 -1.15 -42.77 10.77
N LEU A 544 -0.03 -42.42 11.40
CA LEU A 544 0.49 -41.05 11.39
C LEU A 544 0.81 -40.58 9.96
N GLU A 545 1.38 -41.46 9.12
CA GLU A 545 1.67 -41.14 7.72
C GLU A 545 0.40 -41.00 6.86
N GLU A 546 -0.67 -41.74 7.15
CA GLU A 546 -1.99 -41.53 6.52
C GLU A 546 -2.55 -40.14 6.84
N ILE A 547 -2.57 -39.76 8.11
CA ILE A 547 -3.08 -38.45 8.57
C ILE A 547 -2.23 -37.33 7.97
N LEU A 548 -0.90 -37.45 7.94
CA LEU A 548 -0.03 -36.49 7.27
C LEU A 548 -0.45 -36.28 5.82
N ARG A 549 -0.68 -37.35 5.05
CA ARG A 549 -1.08 -37.23 3.64
C ARG A 549 -2.42 -36.53 3.48
N GLU A 550 -3.39 -36.84 4.32
CA GLU A 550 -4.73 -36.24 4.29
C GLU A 550 -4.68 -34.74 4.61
N GLN A 551 -4.00 -34.35 5.69
CA GLN A 551 -3.89 -32.95 6.13
C GLN A 551 -3.05 -32.11 5.15
N CYS A 552 -1.96 -32.68 4.61
CA CYS A 552 -1.15 -32.03 3.57
C CYS A 552 -1.96 -31.74 2.30
N ALA A 553 -2.79 -32.69 1.85
CA ALA A 553 -3.63 -32.49 0.67
C ALA A 553 -4.66 -31.36 0.89
N ALA A 554 -5.26 -31.28 2.07
CA ALA A 554 -6.17 -30.21 2.44
C ALA A 554 -5.48 -28.84 2.48
N ALA A 555 -4.28 -28.75 3.08
CA ALA A 555 -3.53 -27.50 3.17
C ALA A 555 -3.12 -26.94 1.79
N VAL A 556 -2.70 -27.81 0.86
CA VAL A 556 -2.37 -27.39 -0.51
C VAL A 556 -3.60 -26.89 -1.26
N ALA A 557 -4.74 -27.57 -1.10
CA ALA A 557 -5.98 -27.15 -1.74
C ALA A 557 -6.47 -25.78 -1.26
N ALA A 558 -6.18 -25.43 0.00
CA ALA A 558 -6.54 -24.13 0.58
C ALA A 558 -5.58 -22.99 0.19
N ALA A 559 -4.40 -23.29 -0.35
CA ALA A 559 -3.33 -22.33 -0.62
C ALA A 559 -2.84 -22.42 -2.08
N PRO A 560 -3.60 -21.90 -3.07
CA PRO A 560 -3.28 -22.01 -4.50
C PRO A 560 -2.02 -21.28 -4.93
N GLY A 561 -1.48 -20.38 -4.09
CA GLY A 561 -0.20 -19.71 -4.34
C GLY A 561 1.01 -20.64 -4.20
N LEU A 562 0.88 -21.78 -3.51
CA LEU A 562 2.01 -22.67 -3.23
C LEU A 562 2.59 -23.29 -4.50
N VAL A 563 3.90 -23.14 -4.67
CA VAL A 563 4.61 -23.78 -5.78
C VAL A 563 4.83 -25.26 -5.45
N GLU A 564 4.34 -26.13 -6.33
CA GLU A 564 4.33 -27.59 -6.13
C GLU A 564 5.70 -28.17 -5.75
N SER A 565 6.79 -27.72 -6.40
CA SER A 565 8.14 -28.23 -6.14
C SER A 565 8.67 -27.87 -4.75
N LEU A 566 8.35 -26.66 -4.26
CA LEU A 566 8.75 -26.20 -2.93
C LEU A 566 7.93 -26.92 -1.86
N TRP A 567 6.64 -27.11 -2.12
CA TRP A 567 5.77 -27.88 -1.25
C TRP A 567 6.24 -29.34 -1.09
N ARG A 568 6.52 -30.06 -2.19
CA ARG A 568 6.99 -31.46 -2.12
C ARG A 568 8.23 -31.63 -1.25
N ARG A 569 9.20 -30.70 -1.37
CA ARG A 569 10.39 -30.70 -0.51
C ARG A 569 10.04 -30.49 0.96
N ARG A 570 9.09 -29.59 1.26
CA ARG A 570 8.65 -29.33 2.63
C ARG A 570 7.91 -30.52 3.23
N GLU A 571 7.08 -31.20 2.45
CA GLU A 571 6.36 -32.41 2.86
C GLU A 571 7.34 -33.55 3.24
N GLU A 572 8.42 -33.74 2.48
CA GLU A 572 9.46 -34.72 2.81
C GLU A 572 10.16 -34.40 4.15
N LEU A 573 10.44 -33.12 4.41
CA LEU A 573 11.01 -32.69 5.69
C LEU A 573 10.04 -32.92 6.85
N LEU A 574 8.76 -32.54 6.67
CA LEU A 574 7.71 -32.74 7.67
C LEU A 574 7.56 -34.22 8.03
N ARG A 575 7.62 -35.12 7.04
CA ARG A 575 7.60 -36.57 7.28
C ARG A 575 8.76 -37.02 8.19
N ALA A 576 9.97 -36.54 7.94
CA ALA A 576 11.13 -36.86 8.78
C ALA A 576 11.02 -36.27 10.19
N GLU A 577 10.45 -35.06 10.33
CA GLU A 577 10.21 -34.42 11.63
C GLU A 577 9.18 -35.18 12.46
N LEU A 578 8.08 -35.64 11.85
CA LEU A 578 7.07 -36.45 12.53
C LEU A 578 7.58 -37.84 12.92
N ASP A 579 8.45 -38.46 12.12
CA ASP A 579 9.13 -39.70 12.50
C ASP A 579 9.97 -39.53 13.78
N ARG A 580 10.67 -38.40 13.89
CA ARG A 580 11.47 -38.08 15.09
C ARG A 580 10.58 -37.80 16.29
N TRP A 581 9.53 -36.99 16.12
CA TRP A 581 8.53 -36.74 17.15
C TRP A 581 7.89 -38.04 17.66
N TYR A 582 7.53 -38.96 16.75
CA TYR A 582 6.93 -40.25 17.09
C TYR A 582 7.85 -41.09 17.99
N ALA A 583 9.16 -41.08 17.74
CA ALA A 583 10.13 -41.78 18.58
C ALA A 583 10.22 -41.18 20.00
N ASP A 584 10.12 -39.86 20.13
CA ASP A 584 10.16 -39.17 21.41
C ASP A 584 8.82 -39.34 22.19
N ASP A 585 7.68 -39.42 21.50
CA ASP A 585 6.38 -39.75 22.11
C ASP A 585 6.36 -41.17 22.70
N LEU A 586 6.98 -42.14 21.99
CA LEU A 586 7.16 -43.50 22.53
C LEU A 586 8.04 -43.50 23.79
N ALA A 587 9.07 -42.67 23.84
CA ALA A 587 9.91 -42.56 25.03
C ALA A 587 9.15 -41.98 26.23
N ASP A 588 8.24 -41.02 26.01
CA ASP A 588 7.35 -40.48 27.05
C ASP A 588 6.38 -41.56 27.57
N LEU A 589 5.82 -42.39 26.66
CA LEU A 589 4.98 -43.54 27.02
C LEU A 589 5.74 -44.56 27.88
N ASP A 590 6.97 -44.90 27.48
CA ASP A 590 7.86 -45.79 28.25
C ASP A 590 8.21 -45.20 29.63
N ALA A 591 8.25 -43.87 29.76
CA ALA A 591 8.43 -43.16 31.03
C ALA A 591 7.14 -43.04 31.88
N GLY A 592 6.02 -43.61 31.40
CA GLY A 592 4.75 -43.68 32.10
C GLY A 592 3.85 -42.47 31.93
N TRP A 593 4.13 -41.58 30.97
CA TRP A 593 3.22 -40.49 30.60
C TRP A 593 2.26 -40.97 29.51
N THR A 594 0.97 -40.90 29.77
CA THR A 594 -0.07 -41.29 28.80
C THR A 594 -0.96 -40.10 28.46
N PRO A 595 -1.16 -39.76 27.17
CA PRO A 595 -2.09 -38.72 26.78
C PRO A 595 -3.50 -39.04 27.27
N ALA A 596 -4.17 -38.03 27.84
CA ALA A 596 -5.52 -38.14 28.39
C ALA A 596 -6.50 -37.23 27.63
N VAL A 597 -6.05 -36.04 27.22
CA VAL A 597 -6.87 -35.08 26.48
C VAL A 597 -5.99 -34.39 25.44
N THR A 598 -6.53 -34.16 24.26
CA THR A 598 -5.95 -33.31 23.21
C THR A 598 -6.89 -32.13 22.95
N GLU A 599 -6.35 -31.03 22.45
CA GLU A 599 -7.09 -29.82 22.09
C GLU A 599 -8.12 -29.42 23.16
N ALA A 600 -7.66 -29.37 24.42
CA ALA A 600 -8.54 -29.18 25.57
C ALA A 600 -9.01 -27.71 25.62
N MET A 601 -10.18 -27.47 25.02
CA MET A 601 -10.79 -26.14 24.93
C MET A 601 -11.34 -25.65 26.28
N PHE A 602 -11.17 -24.35 26.54
CA PHE A 602 -11.74 -23.66 27.70
C PHE A 602 -12.12 -22.22 27.34
N GLY A 603 -13.10 -21.67 28.05
CA GLY A 603 -13.64 -20.32 27.81
C GLY A 603 -14.26 -20.11 26.43
N ARG A 604 -14.48 -21.20 25.68
CA ARG A 604 -15.16 -21.26 24.39
C ARG A 604 -16.07 -22.49 24.38
N ALA A 605 -17.13 -22.42 23.59
CA ALA A 605 -17.99 -23.57 23.34
C ALA A 605 -17.21 -24.62 22.55
N ASP A 606 -17.21 -25.85 23.02
CA ASP A 606 -16.73 -27.01 22.27
C ASP A 606 -17.75 -27.44 21.20
N ALA A 607 -17.47 -28.56 20.52
CA ALA A 607 -18.34 -29.10 19.46
C ALA A 607 -19.75 -29.45 19.95
N ASP A 608 -19.92 -29.74 21.25
CA ASP A 608 -21.19 -30.06 21.88
C ASP A 608 -21.87 -28.83 22.51
N GLY A 609 -21.27 -27.64 22.36
CA GLY A 609 -21.77 -26.37 22.89
C GLY A 609 -21.49 -26.15 24.38
N VAL A 610 -20.67 -26.99 25.01
CA VAL A 610 -20.31 -26.89 26.42
C VAL A 610 -19.13 -25.93 26.56
N THR A 611 -19.19 -25.02 27.53
CA THR A 611 -18.11 -24.07 27.82
C THR A 611 -17.59 -24.29 29.23
N VAL A 612 -16.31 -24.60 29.36
CA VAL A 612 -15.61 -24.63 30.65
C VAL A 612 -15.21 -23.20 31.01
N GLU A 613 -15.87 -22.61 32.01
CA GLU A 613 -15.48 -21.30 32.52
C GLU A 613 -14.24 -21.40 33.40
N VAL A 614 -13.23 -20.59 33.11
CA VAL A 614 -11.98 -20.52 33.88
C VAL A 614 -11.82 -19.09 34.42
N PRO A 615 -12.46 -18.77 35.56
CA PRO A 615 -12.29 -17.48 36.21
C PRO A 615 -10.88 -17.39 36.82
N TYR A 616 -10.17 -16.32 36.49
CA TYR A 616 -8.82 -16.05 36.95
C TYR A 616 -8.77 -14.72 37.70
N PRO A 617 -8.80 -14.73 39.05
CA PRO A 617 -8.78 -13.52 39.86
C PRO A 617 -7.40 -12.87 39.79
N VAL A 618 -7.37 -11.55 39.62
CA VAL A 618 -6.17 -10.71 39.60
C VAL A 618 -6.39 -9.44 40.41
N HIS A 619 -5.30 -8.88 40.92
CA HIS A 619 -5.34 -7.61 41.65
C HIS A 619 -4.93 -6.46 40.73
N THR A 620 -5.73 -5.40 40.68
CA THR A 620 -5.45 -4.15 39.95
C THR A 620 -5.45 -2.98 40.92
N ALA A 621 -5.03 -1.79 40.47
CA ALA A 621 -5.04 -0.59 41.31
C ALA A 621 -6.45 -0.13 41.70
N THR A 622 -7.48 -0.60 40.98
CA THR A 622 -8.90 -0.30 41.25
C THR A 622 -9.60 -1.36 42.10
N GLY A 623 -8.95 -2.48 42.41
CA GLY A 623 -9.50 -3.57 43.23
C GLY A 623 -9.24 -4.96 42.65
N GLU A 624 -9.98 -5.95 43.14
CA GLU A 624 -9.96 -7.29 42.54
C GLU A 624 -10.77 -7.30 41.24
N ARG A 625 -10.19 -7.90 40.19
CA ARG A 625 -10.86 -8.16 38.92
C ARG A 625 -10.75 -9.65 38.61
N SER A 626 -11.81 -10.26 38.12
CA SER A 626 -11.77 -11.64 37.62
C SER A 626 -11.81 -11.63 36.10
N LEU A 627 -10.80 -12.21 35.47
CA LEU A 627 -10.76 -12.43 34.03
C LEU A 627 -11.39 -13.78 33.70
N LEU A 628 -12.06 -13.88 32.57
CA LEU A 628 -12.39 -15.19 32.00
C LEU A 628 -11.27 -15.59 31.04
N LEU A 629 -10.61 -16.71 31.30
CA LEU A 629 -9.61 -17.23 30.39
C LEU A 629 -10.26 -18.05 29.28
N SER A 630 -9.71 -17.96 28.07
CA SER A 630 -10.08 -18.84 26.95
C SER A 630 -8.85 -19.32 26.21
N GLY A 631 -8.97 -20.46 25.55
CA GLY A 631 -7.88 -21.00 24.77
C GLY A 631 -8.08 -22.47 24.51
N SER A 632 -6.99 -23.09 24.07
CA SER A 632 -6.92 -24.52 23.86
C SER A 632 -5.55 -25.00 24.31
N ILE A 633 -5.53 -26.15 24.98
CA ILE A 633 -4.31 -26.82 25.41
C ILE A 633 -4.07 -27.98 24.45
N ASP A 634 -2.97 -27.95 23.70
CA ASP A 634 -2.69 -28.95 22.66
C ASP A 634 -2.75 -30.38 23.21
N ARG A 635 -2.15 -30.63 24.38
CA ARG A 635 -2.14 -31.97 25.00
C ARG A 635 -1.98 -31.95 26.52
N ILE A 636 -2.80 -32.76 27.20
CA ILE A 636 -2.69 -33.07 28.63
C ILE A 636 -2.32 -34.54 28.78
N ASP A 637 -1.14 -34.80 29.35
CA ASP A 637 -0.68 -36.13 29.74
C ASP A 637 -0.97 -36.39 31.21
N THR A 638 -1.17 -37.66 31.57
CA THR A 638 -1.28 -38.10 32.95
C THR A 638 -0.21 -39.13 33.28
N ARG A 639 0.26 -39.08 34.53
CA ARG A 639 1.09 -40.09 35.19
C ARG A 639 0.58 -40.25 36.62
N THR A 640 0.90 -41.35 37.29
CA THR A 640 0.34 -41.69 38.61
C THR A 640 0.35 -40.49 39.60
N GLY A 641 -0.82 -39.89 39.85
CA GLY A 641 -1.00 -38.75 40.76
C GLY A 641 -0.63 -37.36 40.21
N ALA A 642 -0.31 -37.20 38.92
CA ALA A 642 0.11 -35.92 38.34
C ALA A 642 -0.39 -35.73 36.90
N GLN A 643 -0.57 -34.46 36.51
CA GLN A 643 -0.81 -34.03 35.13
C GLN A 643 0.41 -33.28 34.57
N ARG A 644 0.59 -33.35 33.25
CA ARG A 644 1.53 -32.52 32.49
C ARG A 644 0.84 -31.88 31.30
N VAL A 645 0.98 -30.57 31.19
CA VAL A 645 0.47 -29.81 30.04
C VAL A 645 1.59 -29.63 29.01
N THR A 646 1.29 -29.92 27.75
CA THR A 646 2.20 -29.76 26.62
C THR A 646 1.61 -28.80 25.60
N ASP A 647 2.42 -27.84 25.17
CA ASP A 647 2.17 -26.97 24.02
C ASP A 647 3.26 -27.22 22.96
N TYR A 648 2.86 -27.56 21.74
CA TYR A 648 3.76 -27.87 20.64
C TYR A 648 4.23 -26.59 19.96
N LYS A 649 5.54 -26.47 19.72
CA LYS A 649 6.12 -25.34 19.00
C LYS A 649 6.86 -25.83 17.76
N THR A 650 6.62 -25.19 16.62
CA THR A 650 7.32 -25.49 15.36
C THR A 650 8.51 -24.55 15.08
N GLY A 651 8.65 -23.48 15.88
CA GLY A 651 9.73 -22.49 15.77
C GLY A 651 11.09 -22.98 16.29
N GLY A 652 12.06 -22.05 16.35
CA GLY A 652 13.33 -22.33 17.02
C GLY A 652 13.19 -22.22 18.54
N ALA A 653 13.90 -23.07 19.28
CA ALA A 653 13.95 -22.99 20.73
C ALA A 653 14.71 -21.73 21.19
N PRO A 654 14.18 -20.95 22.16
CA PRO A 654 14.83 -19.74 22.65
C PRO A 654 16.16 -20.04 23.36
N GLY A 655 17.02 -19.02 23.43
CA GLY A 655 18.28 -19.09 24.17
C GLY A 655 18.04 -19.28 25.66
N LYS A 656 19.02 -19.81 26.42
CA LYS A 656 18.83 -20.17 27.85
C LYS A 656 18.28 -19.04 28.73
N ASN A 657 18.66 -17.80 28.45
CA ASN A 657 18.25 -16.63 29.25
C ASN A 657 16.82 -16.13 28.92
N GLU A 658 16.24 -16.64 27.84
CA GLU A 658 14.89 -16.30 27.35
C GLU A 658 13.90 -17.43 27.68
N ARG A 659 14.30 -18.38 28.52
CA ARG A 659 13.46 -19.51 28.91
C ARG A 659 12.79 -19.19 30.26
N PRO A 660 11.46 -19.41 30.38
CA PRO A 660 10.80 -19.38 31.67
C PRO A 660 11.49 -20.31 32.66
N HIS A 661 11.68 -19.85 33.89
CA HIS A 661 12.26 -20.63 34.98
C HIS A 661 11.59 -20.26 36.30
N ALA A 662 11.84 -21.01 37.37
CA ALA A 662 11.10 -20.89 38.63
C ALA A 662 11.12 -19.47 39.23
N ASP A 663 12.25 -18.77 39.14
CA ASP A 663 12.37 -17.41 39.68
C ASP A 663 11.74 -16.33 38.79
N ASP A 664 11.58 -16.58 37.49
CA ASP A 664 10.95 -15.67 36.52
C ASP A 664 10.09 -16.44 35.51
N PRO A 665 8.89 -16.89 35.94
CA PRO A 665 8.02 -17.75 35.13
C PRO A 665 7.35 -16.99 33.97
N THR A 666 7.33 -15.65 34.03
CA THR A 666 6.68 -14.80 33.02
C THR A 666 7.67 -14.04 32.14
N LEU A 667 8.98 -14.17 32.39
CA LEU A 667 10.02 -13.37 31.72
C LEU A 667 9.71 -11.87 31.81
N ALA A 668 9.62 -11.36 33.05
CA ALA A 668 9.22 -9.98 33.35
C ALA A 668 7.87 -9.56 32.73
N GLY A 669 6.88 -10.47 32.74
CA GLY A 669 5.52 -10.19 32.27
C GLY A 669 5.34 -10.23 30.75
N THR A 670 6.17 -10.97 30.02
CA THR A 670 6.10 -11.09 28.55
C THR A 670 5.57 -12.44 28.06
N ARG A 671 5.54 -13.46 28.93
CA ARG A 671 5.06 -14.82 28.66
C ARG A 671 4.08 -15.28 29.73
N PHE A 672 2.93 -15.82 29.34
CA PHE A 672 1.86 -16.24 30.24
C PHE A 672 1.24 -17.59 29.85
N GLN A 673 1.53 -18.11 28.66
CA GLN A 673 0.82 -19.27 28.09
C GLN A 673 0.87 -20.52 28.98
N LEU A 674 2.06 -21.04 29.29
CA LEU A 674 2.18 -22.29 30.06
C LEU A 674 1.58 -22.20 31.47
N PRO A 675 1.87 -21.16 32.29
CA PRO A 675 1.32 -21.11 33.64
C PRO A 675 -0.21 -20.94 33.67
N LEU A 676 -0.78 -20.20 32.71
CA LEU A 676 -2.24 -20.06 32.60
C LEU A 676 -2.90 -21.36 32.12
N TYR A 677 -2.22 -22.15 31.29
CA TYR A 677 -2.71 -23.47 30.91
C TYR A 677 -2.71 -24.46 32.08
N ALA A 678 -1.79 -24.35 33.04
CA ALA A 678 -1.84 -25.15 34.27
C ALA A 678 -3.16 -24.91 35.03
N ALA A 679 -3.52 -23.64 35.24
CA ALA A 679 -4.77 -23.27 35.91
C ALA A 679 -6.02 -23.73 35.13
N ALA A 680 -5.98 -23.66 33.80
CA ALA A 680 -7.07 -24.12 32.95
C ALA A 680 -7.23 -25.66 32.97
N ALA A 681 -6.13 -26.42 32.99
CA ALA A 681 -6.17 -27.88 33.03
C ALA A 681 -6.88 -28.42 34.29
N GLU A 682 -6.63 -27.82 35.45
CA GLU A 682 -7.31 -28.20 36.70
C GLU A 682 -8.82 -27.90 36.64
N ALA A 683 -9.20 -26.75 36.06
CA ALA A 683 -10.61 -26.39 35.87
C ALA A 683 -11.32 -27.33 34.88
N ILE A 684 -10.65 -27.73 33.80
CA ILE A 684 -11.18 -28.70 32.83
C ILE A 684 -11.41 -30.06 33.49
N ALA A 685 -10.46 -30.58 34.27
CA ALA A 685 -10.62 -31.84 34.99
C ALA A 685 -11.81 -31.79 35.96
N ALA A 686 -11.95 -30.68 36.70
CA ALA A 686 -13.07 -30.47 37.61
C ALA A 686 -14.42 -30.43 36.88
N ALA A 687 -14.49 -29.72 35.75
CA ALA A 687 -15.72 -29.61 34.94
C ALA A 687 -16.15 -30.95 34.33
N ARG A 688 -15.20 -31.84 34.00
CA ARG A 688 -15.45 -33.18 33.47
C ARG A 688 -15.80 -34.22 34.54
N GLY A 689 -15.77 -33.84 35.82
CA GLY A 689 -16.00 -34.76 36.94
C GLY A 689 -14.89 -35.81 37.09
N GLU A 690 -13.70 -35.51 36.56
CA GLU A 690 -12.51 -36.35 36.69
C GLU A 690 -11.80 -36.07 38.03
N ASP A 691 -10.93 -36.99 38.45
CA ASP A 691 -10.08 -36.78 39.62
C ASP A 691 -9.12 -35.61 39.36
N VAL A 692 -9.28 -34.51 40.10
CA VAL A 692 -8.48 -33.29 39.93
C VAL A 692 -7.07 -33.56 40.45
N ARG A 693 -6.19 -33.95 39.54
CA ARG A 693 -4.77 -34.15 39.82
C ARG A 693 -4.04 -32.82 39.68
N PRO A 694 -3.07 -32.51 40.55
CA PRO A 694 -2.27 -31.32 40.39
C PRO A 694 -1.48 -31.40 39.09
N VAL A 695 -1.39 -30.27 38.38
CA VAL A 695 -0.45 -30.13 37.27
C VAL A 695 0.94 -30.04 37.88
N ALA A 696 1.78 -31.05 37.64
CA ALA A 696 3.14 -31.06 38.19
C ALA A 696 4.13 -30.30 37.29
N GLU A 697 3.86 -30.30 35.99
CA GLU A 697 4.77 -29.78 34.97
C GLU A 697 3.98 -29.19 33.80
N VAL A 698 4.45 -28.07 33.27
CA VAL A 698 4.02 -27.52 31.99
C VAL A 698 5.22 -27.41 31.07
N ARG A 699 5.09 -27.75 29.79
CA ARG A 699 6.21 -27.73 28.85
C ARG A 699 5.85 -27.17 27.48
N TYR A 700 6.81 -26.48 26.89
CA TYR A 700 6.91 -26.34 25.44
C TYR A 700 7.64 -27.54 24.88
N TRP A 701 7.10 -28.13 23.81
CA TRP A 701 7.77 -29.19 23.06
C TRP A 701 8.02 -28.72 21.63
N TYR A 702 9.28 -28.43 21.32
CA TYR A 702 9.70 -27.96 20.01
C TYR A 702 9.82 -29.14 19.03
N CYS A 703 8.76 -29.48 18.30
CA CYS A 703 8.63 -30.74 17.57
C CYS A 703 9.22 -30.77 16.15
N THR A 704 10.14 -29.85 15.82
CA THR A 704 10.73 -29.68 14.48
C THR A 704 12.25 -29.70 14.50
N GLU A 705 12.88 -29.87 13.34
CA GLU A 705 14.34 -29.82 13.20
C GLU A 705 14.88 -28.45 13.62
N LYS A 706 14.16 -27.36 13.26
CA LYS A 706 14.48 -25.99 13.66
C LYS A 706 14.49 -25.80 15.18
N GLY A 707 13.61 -26.51 15.87
CA GLY A 707 13.50 -26.52 17.32
C GLY A 707 14.45 -27.48 18.03
N GLY A 708 15.17 -28.32 17.28
CA GLY A 708 16.10 -29.31 17.81
C GLY A 708 15.45 -30.43 18.63
N PHE A 709 14.13 -30.60 18.55
CA PHE A 709 13.37 -31.54 19.39
C PHE A 709 13.51 -31.25 20.90
N GLU A 710 13.85 -30.00 21.29
CA GLU A 710 14.02 -29.61 22.69
C GLU A 710 12.67 -29.51 23.42
N SER A 711 12.69 -29.83 24.72
CA SER A 711 11.57 -29.55 25.62
C SER A 711 11.99 -28.56 26.71
N ILE A 712 11.18 -27.52 26.91
CA ILE A 712 11.37 -26.51 27.94
C ILE A 712 10.23 -26.68 28.95
N ALA A 713 10.57 -27.24 30.12
CA ALA A 713 9.60 -27.57 31.16
C ALA A 713 9.73 -26.64 32.37
N LEU A 714 8.59 -26.38 33.01
CA LEU A 714 8.45 -25.57 34.22
C LEU A 714 7.65 -26.39 35.24
N ALA A 715 8.22 -26.58 36.44
CA ALA A 715 7.51 -27.20 37.54
C ALA A 715 6.47 -26.20 38.08
N VAL A 716 5.22 -26.64 38.26
CA VAL A 716 4.14 -25.77 38.75
C VAL A 716 4.12 -25.82 40.27
N THR A 717 4.29 -24.66 40.91
CA THR A 717 4.16 -24.48 42.37
C THR A 717 3.17 -23.36 42.68
N GLU A 718 2.69 -23.29 43.92
CA GLU A 718 1.79 -22.23 44.36
C GLU A 718 2.48 -20.85 44.30
N GLU A 719 3.77 -20.76 44.64
CA GLU A 719 4.51 -19.50 44.52
C GLU A 719 4.63 -19.02 43.07
N LEU A 720 4.81 -19.96 42.13
CA LEU A 720 4.87 -19.68 40.71
C LEU A 720 3.56 -19.10 40.19
N LEU A 721 2.44 -19.71 40.55
CA LEU A 721 1.11 -19.26 40.14
C LEU A 721 0.76 -17.89 40.73
N GLU A 722 1.16 -17.59 41.97
CA GLU A 722 0.93 -16.28 42.59
C GLU A 722 1.74 -15.17 41.92
N LYS A 723 3.00 -15.44 41.53
CA LYS A 723 3.80 -14.49 40.74
C LYS A 723 3.16 -14.19 39.38
N VAL A 724 2.70 -15.23 38.68
CA VAL A 724 2.00 -15.07 37.39
C VAL A 724 0.73 -14.25 37.57
N ARG A 725 -0.04 -14.48 38.64
CA ARG A 725 -1.26 -13.73 38.95
C ARG A 725 -0.98 -12.24 39.14
N ALA A 726 0.10 -11.90 39.83
CA ALA A 726 0.53 -10.52 40.02
C ALA A 726 0.91 -9.84 38.69
N ASP A 727 1.68 -10.51 37.84
CA ASP A 727 2.11 -9.95 36.55
C ASP A 727 0.93 -9.76 35.57
N VAL A 728 -0.01 -10.71 35.52
CA VAL A 728 -1.25 -10.55 34.76
C VAL A 728 -2.08 -9.38 35.32
N GLY A 729 -2.14 -9.21 36.64
CA GLY A 729 -2.81 -8.07 37.29
C GLY A 729 -2.23 -6.72 36.87
N HIS A 730 -0.90 -6.59 36.79
CA HIS A 730 -0.25 -5.38 36.28
C HIS A 730 -0.64 -5.09 34.82
N LEU A 731 -0.62 -6.10 33.96
CA LEU A 731 -0.99 -5.94 32.54
C LEU A 731 -2.45 -5.50 32.39
N VAL A 732 -3.36 -6.13 33.13
CA VAL A 732 -4.79 -5.79 33.15
C VAL A 732 -5.00 -4.35 33.62
N ASP A 733 -4.29 -3.90 34.66
CA ASP A 733 -4.37 -2.52 35.15
C ASP A 733 -4.02 -1.51 34.05
N ALA A 734 -2.99 -1.79 33.25
CA ALA A 734 -2.58 -0.92 32.14
C ALA A 734 -3.64 -0.89 31.02
N ILE A 735 -4.25 -2.03 30.68
CA ILE A 735 -5.32 -2.10 29.66
C ILE A 735 -6.56 -1.34 30.14
N ASP A 736 -6.97 -1.52 31.40
CA ASP A 736 -8.13 -0.85 31.99
C ASP A 736 -7.97 0.67 32.05
N ARG A 737 -6.74 1.16 32.21
CA ARG A 737 -6.42 2.59 32.11
C ARG A 737 -6.40 3.12 30.68
N GLY A 738 -6.50 2.25 29.67
CA GLY A 738 -6.41 2.62 28.26
C GLY A 738 -4.99 2.96 27.82
N TRP A 739 -3.99 2.22 28.30
CA TRP A 739 -2.58 2.48 27.98
C TRP A 739 -2.05 1.53 26.90
N PHE A 740 -1.71 2.10 25.75
CA PHE A 740 -1.21 1.40 24.55
C PHE A 740 -0.02 2.14 23.91
N PRO A 741 1.09 2.34 24.64
CA PRO A 741 2.22 3.14 24.15
C PRO A 741 2.80 2.64 22.82
N LEU A 742 3.30 3.58 22.01
CA LEU A 742 3.89 3.31 20.69
C LEU A 742 5.19 2.52 20.85
N LYS A 743 5.13 1.20 20.64
CA LYS A 743 6.29 0.31 20.53
C LYS A 743 6.17 -0.50 19.24
N GLY A 744 7.28 -0.66 18.52
CA GLY A 744 7.33 -1.55 17.38
C GLY A 744 6.97 -2.98 17.76
N GLY A 745 6.46 -3.73 16.79
CA GLY A 745 6.07 -5.13 16.97
C GLY A 745 7.20 -6.09 16.72
N ARG A 746 7.16 -7.22 17.41
CA ARG A 746 7.86 -8.46 17.03
C ARG A 746 6.82 -9.55 16.82
N GLY A 747 7.19 -10.64 16.12
CA GLY A 747 6.33 -11.80 15.95
C GLY A 747 5.12 -11.57 15.03
N SER A 748 3.93 -12.02 15.46
CA SER A 748 2.67 -12.05 14.69
C SER A 748 2.16 -10.69 14.20
N ALA A 749 2.63 -9.59 14.80
CA ALA A 749 2.27 -8.23 14.42
C ALA A 749 3.32 -7.53 13.54
N ARG A 750 4.36 -8.25 13.09
CA ARG A 750 5.47 -7.69 12.30
C ARG A 750 5.01 -7.05 11.00
N ASP A 751 4.14 -7.71 10.24
CA ASP A 751 3.70 -7.18 8.94
C ASP A 751 2.93 -5.86 9.11
N LEU A 752 2.10 -5.78 10.16
CA LEU A 752 1.43 -4.54 10.52
C LEU A 752 2.44 -3.47 11.00
N ALA A 753 3.46 -3.86 11.76
CA ALA A 753 4.52 -2.94 12.17
C ALA A 753 5.32 -2.41 10.97
N ASP A 754 5.64 -3.25 10.01
CA ASP A 754 6.41 -2.90 8.81
C ASP A 754 5.62 -1.91 7.93
N LEU A 755 4.31 -2.13 7.76
CA LEU A 755 3.42 -1.17 7.08
C LEU A 755 3.32 0.19 7.78
N LEU A 756 3.49 0.22 9.11
CA LEU A 756 3.38 1.42 9.93
C LEU A 756 4.72 2.13 10.17
N GLY A 757 5.83 1.57 9.66
CA GLY A 757 7.17 2.06 9.92
C GLY A 757 7.67 1.67 11.31
N GLY A 758 7.90 0.38 11.55
CA GLY A 758 8.34 -0.16 12.86
C GLY A 758 9.51 0.59 13.48
N ALA A 759 10.51 0.98 12.68
CA ALA A 759 11.65 1.77 13.16
C ALA A 759 11.27 3.16 13.73
N ASP A 760 10.22 3.81 13.19
CA ASP A 760 9.69 5.06 13.75
C ASP A 760 8.93 4.81 15.05
N LEU A 761 8.25 3.68 15.18
CA LEU A 761 7.58 3.27 16.43
C LEU A 761 8.61 2.99 17.53
N ASP A 762 9.71 2.31 17.22
CA ASP A 762 10.77 2.05 18.20
C ASP A 762 11.50 3.33 18.63
N ARG A 763 11.77 4.25 17.69
CA ARG A 763 12.27 5.60 18.04
C ARG A 763 11.29 6.38 18.93
N ALA A 764 9.98 6.18 18.76
CA ALA A 764 8.98 6.78 19.63
C ALA A 764 8.98 6.13 21.02
N TRP A 765 9.10 4.80 21.07
CA TRP A 765 9.20 4.03 22.32
C TRP A 765 10.39 4.47 23.17
N GLU A 766 11.58 4.62 22.59
CA GLU A 766 12.80 5.05 23.30
C GLU A 766 12.64 6.39 24.06
N ARG A 767 11.79 7.28 23.53
CA ARG A 767 11.45 8.54 24.18
C ARG A 767 10.38 8.32 25.24
N LEU A 768 9.29 7.63 24.88
CA LEU A 768 8.15 7.37 25.77
C LEU A 768 8.54 6.59 27.02
N SER A 769 9.41 5.59 26.90
CA SER A 769 9.85 4.69 27.97
C SER A 769 10.62 5.39 29.09
N ARG A 770 10.99 6.67 28.90
CA ARG A 770 11.68 7.50 29.91
C ARG A 770 10.71 8.32 30.77
N HIS A 771 9.43 8.37 30.40
CA HIS A 771 8.43 9.22 31.04
C HIS A 771 7.41 8.41 31.84
N GLU A 772 6.88 9.02 32.91
CA GLU A 772 5.74 8.46 33.63
C GLU A 772 4.48 8.47 32.73
N PRO A 773 3.59 7.49 32.88
CA PRO A 773 3.67 6.34 33.80
C PRO A 773 4.46 5.14 33.23
N VAL A 774 4.96 5.25 31.99
CA VAL A 774 5.56 4.13 31.24
C VAL A 774 6.83 3.60 31.91
N ASN A 775 7.67 4.49 32.43
CA ASN A 775 8.95 4.11 33.06
C ASN A 775 8.81 3.48 34.46
N SER A 776 7.64 3.60 35.10
CA SER A 776 7.44 3.27 36.50
C SER A 776 6.43 2.14 36.72
N HIS A 777 5.53 1.91 35.77
CA HIS A 777 4.48 0.91 35.92
C HIS A 777 5.01 -0.52 35.65
N PRO A 778 4.77 -1.50 36.56
CA PRO A 778 5.33 -2.85 36.43
C PRO A 778 4.98 -3.57 35.13
N ALA A 779 3.79 -3.30 34.56
CA ALA A 779 3.35 -3.89 33.29
C ALA A 779 4.30 -3.62 32.10
N PHE A 780 5.11 -2.56 32.18
CA PHE A 780 6.05 -2.19 31.12
C PHE A 780 7.48 -2.66 31.43
N ALA A 781 7.75 -3.30 32.57
CA ALA A 781 9.11 -3.65 33.00
C ALA A 781 9.82 -4.55 31.97
N GLY A 782 9.18 -5.64 31.52
CA GLY A 782 9.71 -6.51 30.47
C GLY A 782 9.74 -5.88 29.07
N ILE A 783 9.04 -4.76 28.88
CA ILE A 783 8.97 -4.03 27.60
C ILE A 783 10.11 -3.00 27.48
N VAL A 784 10.50 -2.41 28.62
CA VAL A 784 11.52 -1.34 28.73
C VAL A 784 12.94 -1.90 28.67
N VAL A 785 13.16 -3.16 29.07
CA VAL A 785 14.47 -3.81 28.98
C VAL A 785 14.77 -4.14 27.51
N PRO A 786 15.84 -3.59 26.90
CA PRO A 786 16.25 -3.98 25.56
C PRO A 786 16.76 -5.42 25.58
N ASP A 787 16.35 -6.19 24.58
CA ASP A 787 16.93 -7.49 24.27
C ASP A 787 18.40 -7.30 23.79
N PRO A 788 19.40 -7.91 24.44
CA PRO A 788 20.83 -7.65 24.18
C PRO A 788 21.31 -8.00 22.75
N ASP A 789 20.54 -8.70 21.93
CA ASP A 789 20.97 -9.11 20.59
C ASP A 789 20.70 -8.08 19.47
N VAL A 790 19.98 -6.99 19.73
CA VAL A 790 19.83 -5.90 18.72
C VAL A 790 21.16 -5.18 18.47
N THR A 791 22.07 -5.17 19.45
CA THR A 791 23.40 -4.59 19.32
C THR A 791 24.37 -5.40 18.45
N ARG A 792 24.02 -6.62 18.00
CA ARG A 792 24.91 -7.46 17.17
C ARG A 792 24.57 -7.52 15.69
N SER A 793 23.33 -7.23 15.29
CA SER A 793 22.95 -7.23 13.87
C SER A 793 23.25 -5.93 13.15
N GLU A 794 23.41 -4.81 13.86
CA GLU A 794 23.83 -3.52 13.25
C GLU A 794 25.34 -3.42 13.01
N GLU A 795 26.16 -4.25 13.65
CA GLU A 795 27.62 -4.28 13.40
C GLU A 795 28.02 -5.21 12.23
N SER A 796 27.07 -5.94 11.62
CA SER A 796 27.35 -6.87 10.51
C SER A 796 26.57 -6.59 9.21
N ALA A 797 26.04 -5.38 9.01
CA ALA A 797 25.40 -4.95 7.77
C ALA A 797 26.25 -3.92 7.01
#